data_AF-A0A7C6ADJ2-F1
#
_entry.id   AF-A0A7C6ADJ2-F1
#
_cell.length_a   1.000
_cell.length_b   1.000
_cell.length_c   1.000
_cell.angle_alpha   90.00
_cell.angle_beta   90.00
_cell.angle_gamma   90.00
#
_symmetry.space_group_name_H-M   'P 1'
#
loop_
_entity.id
_entity.type
_entity.pdbx_description
1 polymer ?
#
loop_
_entity_poly.entity_id
_entity_poly.type
_entity_poly.pdbx_seq_one_letter_code
_entity_poly.pdbx_strand_id
1 'polypeptide(L)'
;MQKYTVKAIDVLRILFILLLLILTFLSINCIESPLEPIAPTYELPLCIPILQKYRTFGEFISDTSKKINTDSTISYIQTFNMGKTPLDPVITHPQPDSEKTELGAFYINGFTAKTRIYGLSYFGIDTGLINYFPDTTIIIDSGYIDLSQGGKFEYAAIDTGTFIINIENNFPFDIDIASPIILWNTNNENIIAEFVIDGTIPPGTSKSSMAPISKKIVYKELTVHPIRIHTNGSDTTIRLTPDNNIKVTFQSASNQIRVDSAYSVIPRQTIESDSNSVFIVDDSITIKHATFRDGYIKVEIKNTLDVEAHVLLEIKEIKDKISNECLRYDTTFTGRGTAVRAFPIKDYYMECASVEMGTRLNYTSGIKLIASSQMRKVSKKDFVQAKVWVDDTLEIEQITGNFPTQYFDVNYRSKSDFEIKNDVKVDSVKLKGLKMKLRVPISGGNTSPPPIKYQDIVLLAKNTKLSKLDSVMIGDGYANYAQGEPYIDFTKVAGFEDFVNRIIKNFPNLSDSLFVRGKLIVNPDFDPSNSYTISYDSYINTYLDIDVPSHFSIAGGYLREGKRINIDKDYPEAKSIKTANLGLAFENGIPIEMIADVCFYDTTTTGVSLKFSQLGPIEPAEYDTTIDRAIKPRISNITIRLSNEQIKKIIESDSISISLMLNTDNGTKGDFVRVLESDMVKINVSINARYIVNRQ
;
A
#
# COMPACT_ATOMS: atom_id res chain seq x y z
N MET A 1 28.15 -139.16 -95.35
CA MET A 1 26.98 -138.43 -94.80
C MET A 1 27.51 -137.46 -93.75
N GLN A 2 27.99 -136.27 -94.09
CA GLN A 2 27.32 -135.08 -94.64
C GLN A 2 26.20 -134.51 -93.75
N LYS A 3 26.50 -133.33 -93.18
CA LYS A 3 25.64 -132.29 -92.58
C LYS A 3 24.96 -132.61 -91.24
N TYR A 4 25.45 -131.97 -90.16
CA TYR A 4 24.71 -131.04 -89.28
C TYR A 4 25.61 -130.62 -88.08
N THR A 5 26.61 -129.78 -88.35
CA THR A 5 27.49 -129.18 -87.31
C THR A 5 27.63 -127.67 -87.57
N VAL A 6 26.52 -126.92 -87.45
CA VAL A 6 26.54 -125.44 -87.47
C VAL A 6 25.50 -124.85 -86.50
N LYS A 7 25.30 -125.43 -85.31
CA LYS A 7 24.39 -124.84 -84.29
C LYS A 7 24.92 -124.78 -82.86
N ALA A 8 26.12 -125.30 -82.58
CA ALA A 8 26.67 -125.29 -81.22
C ALA A 8 27.53 -124.04 -80.89
N ILE A 9 28.12 -123.37 -81.89
CA ILE A 9 29.03 -122.24 -81.66
C ILE A 9 28.27 -120.91 -81.45
N ASP A 10 27.12 -120.73 -82.10
CA ASP A 10 26.33 -119.50 -81.97
C ASP A 10 25.59 -119.42 -80.63
N VAL A 11 25.18 -120.55 -80.06
CA VAL A 11 24.56 -120.59 -78.73
C VAL A 11 25.58 -120.23 -77.64
N LEU A 12 26.84 -120.64 -77.78
CA LEU A 12 27.91 -120.30 -76.84
C LEU A 12 28.32 -118.82 -76.93
N ARG A 13 28.31 -118.24 -78.14
CA ARG A 13 28.56 -116.80 -78.35
C ARG A 13 27.43 -115.93 -77.80
N ILE A 14 26.17 -116.34 -77.96
CA ILE A 14 25.04 -115.62 -77.38
C ILE A 14 25.08 -115.70 -75.85
N LEU A 15 25.40 -116.87 -75.27
CA LEU A 15 25.52 -117.00 -73.81
C LEU A 15 26.67 -116.15 -73.24
N PHE A 16 27.80 -116.08 -73.96
CA PHE A 16 28.96 -115.28 -73.53
C PHE A 16 28.70 -113.77 -73.65
N ILE A 17 28.01 -113.32 -74.70
CA ILE A 17 27.59 -111.92 -74.86
C ILE A 17 26.53 -111.55 -73.81
N LEU A 18 25.59 -112.45 -73.49
CA LEU A 18 24.60 -112.22 -72.44
C LEU A 18 25.26 -112.15 -71.05
N LEU A 19 26.26 -112.99 -70.79
CA LEU A 19 27.04 -112.96 -69.54
C LEU A 19 27.86 -111.66 -69.42
N LEU A 20 28.45 -111.18 -70.52
CA LEU A 20 29.17 -109.91 -70.57
C LEU A 20 28.24 -108.70 -70.37
N LEU A 21 27.02 -108.75 -70.89
CA LEU A 21 26.01 -107.69 -70.71
C LEU A 21 25.44 -107.67 -69.28
N ILE A 22 25.33 -108.83 -68.62
CA ILE A 22 24.89 -108.91 -67.22
C ILE A 22 26.00 -108.45 -66.26
N LEU A 23 27.27 -108.71 -66.59
CA LEU A 23 28.42 -108.21 -65.80
C LEU A 23 28.62 -106.69 -65.90
N THR A 24 28.23 -106.03 -67.01
CA THR A 24 28.30 -104.56 -67.12
C THR A 24 27.15 -103.82 -66.44
N PHE A 25 25.99 -104.47 -66.21
CA PHE A 25 24.90 -103.88 -65.44
C PHE A 25 25.05 -104.04 -63.91
N LEU A 26 25.87 -104.99 -63.44
CA LEU A 26 26.11 -105.23 -62.00
C LEU A 26 27.26 -104.39 -61.41
N SER A 27 27.99 -103.60 -62.20
CA SER A 27 29.13 -102.78 -61.75
C SER A 27 28.84 -101.28 -61.58
N ILE A 28 27.57 -100.84 -61.63
CA ILE A 28 27.19 -99.41 -61.52
C ILE A 28 26.53 -99.04 -60.17
N ASN A 29 26.31 -99.97 -59.24
CA ASN A 29 25.65 -99.67 -57.95
C ASN A 29 26.55 -99.76 -56.71
N CYS A 30 27.72 -99.11 -56.71
CA CYS A 30 28.46 -98.79 -55.47
C CYS A 30 29.48 -97.66 -55.71
N ILE A 31 28.99 -96.42 -55.75
CA ILE A 31 29.77 -95.24 -55.36
C ILE A 31 28.87 -94.48 -54.39
N GLU A 32 29.10 -94.68 -53.09
CA GLU A 32 28.66 -93.74 -52.07
C GLU A 32 29.25 -92.38 -52.43
N SER A 33 28.39 -91.40 -52.69
CA SER A 33 28.82 -90.01 -52.77
C SER A 33 29.53 -89.66 -51.46
N PRO A 34 30.68 -88.97 -51.49
CA PRO A 34 31.31 -88.53 -50.25
C PRO A 34 30.31 -87.63 -49.50
N LEU A 35 30.09 -87.92 -48.22
CA LEU A 35 29.44 -87.02 -47.28
C LEU A 35 30.05 -85.63 -47.49
N GLU A 36 29.21 -84.64 -47.82
CA GLU A 36 29.64 -83.25 -47.85
C GLU A 36 30.43 -82.94 -46.57
N PRO A 37 31.60 -82.30 -46.67
CA PRO A 37 32.36 -81.94 -45.48
C PRO A 37 31.49 -81.01 -44.61
N ILE A 38 31.02 -81.52 -43.47
CA ILE A 38 30.38 -80.69 -42.45
C ILE A 38 31.49 -79.80 -41.89
N ALA A 39 31.52 -78.54 -42.33
CA ALA A 39 32.44 -77.55 -41.78
C ALA A 39 32.26 -77.51 -40.25
N PRO A 40 33.35 -77.49 -39.46
CA PRO A 40 33.24 -77.44 -38.00
C PRO A 40 32.51 -76.17 -37.59
N THR A 41 31.33 -76.33 -36.99
CA THR A 41 30.53 -75.24 -36.44
C THR A 41 31.02 -74.91 -35.04
N TYR A 42 31.46 -73.67 -34.82
CA TYR A 42 31.78 -73.17 -33.48
C TYR A 42 30.68 -72.20 -33.02
N GLU A 43 30.27 -72.34 -31.76
CA GLU A 43 29.36 -71.39 -31.12
C GLU A 43 30.16 -70.18 -30.64
N LEU A 44 29.90 -69.01 -31.21
CA LEU A 44 30.49 -67.76 -30.73
C LEU A 44 29.50 -67.03 -29.81
N PRO A 45 29.99 -66.41 -28.72
CA PRO A 45 29.16 -65.54 -27.89
C PRO A 45 28.80 -64.26 -28.65
N LEU A 46 27.55 -63.83 -28.53
CA LEU A 46 27.03 -62.59 -29.08
C LEU A 46 26.26 -61.85 -27.99
N CYS A 47 26.62 -60.61 -27.71
CA CYS A 47 25.89 -59.73 -26.80
C CYS A 47 25.25 -58.60 -27.61
N ILE A 48 23.92 -58.56 -27.63
CA ILE A 48 23.14 -57.55 -28.36
C ILE A 48 22.55 -56.59 -27.33
N PRO A 49 23.07 -55.36 -27.17
CA PRO A 49 22.42 -54.35 -26.34
C PRO A 49 21.14 -53.85 -27.00
N ILE A 50 19.99 -54.01 -26.34
CA ILE A 50 18.69 -53.59 -26.87
C ILE A 50 18.35 -52.17 -26.39
N LEU A 51 18.37 -51.98 -25.07
CA LEU A 51 17.92 -50.76 -24.41
C LEU A 51 18.90 -50.37 -23.30
N GLN A 52 19.32 -49.11 -23.31
CA GLN A 52 19.99 -48.48 -22.17
C GLN A 52 19.31 -47.13 -21.95
N LYS A 53 18.58 -47.03 -20.84
CA LYS A 53 17.84 -45.82 -20.46
C LYS A 53 18.16 -45.47 -19.02
N TYR A 54 18.21 -44.18 -18.74
CA TYR A 54 18.28 -43.64 -17.39
C TYR A 54 17.27 -42.52 -17.28
N ARG A 55 16.63 -42.42 -16.12
CA ARG A 55 15.69 -41.35 -15.77
C ARG A 55 15.90 -40.95 -14.33
N THR A 56 15.98 -39.66 -14.07
CA THR A 56 15.95 -39.12 -12.70
C THR A 56 14.53 -38.75 -12.30
N PHE A 57 14.25 -38.69 -11.00
CA PHE A 57 12.96 -38.28 -10.51
C PHE A 57 12.64 -36.83 -10.85
N GLY A 58 13.67 -35.99 -10.90
CA GLY A 58 13.60 -34.61 -11.37
C GLY A 58 13.05 -34.44 -12.79
N GLU A 59 13.25 -35.41 -13.69
CA GLU A 59 12.76 -35.37 -15.08
C GLU A 59 11.28 -35.78 -15.21
N PHE A 60 10.72 -36.45 -14.20
CA PHE A 60 9.31 -36.88 -14.20
C PHE A 60 8.33 -35.73 -13.92
N ILE A 61 8.78 -34.69 -13.21
CA ILE A 61 7.96 -33.51 -12.86
C ILE A 61 8.20 -32.40 -13.90
N SER A 62 7.16 -31.67 -14.30
CA SER A 62 7.29 -30.56 -15.24
C SER A 62 8.14 -29.42 -14.66
N ASP A 63 9.11 -28.93 -15.45
CA ASP A 63 10.09 -27.91 -15.00
C ASP A 63 9.45 -26.58 -14.54
N THR A 64 8.25 -26.24 -15.01
CA THR A 64 7.63 -24.92 -14.83
C THR A 64 7.14 -24.62 -13.41
N SER A 65 7.12 -25.60 -12.51
CA SER A 65 6.57 -25.46 -11.15
C SER A 65 7.42 -26.15 -10.07
N LYS A 66 8.66 -26.47 -10.40
CA LYS A 66 9.58 -27.22 -9.56
C LYS A 66 10.42 -26.27 -8.71
N LYS A 67 10.42 -26.47 -7.38
CA LYS A 67 11.39 -25.89 -6.46
C LYS A 67 12.29 -26.98 -5.91
N ILE A 68 13.60 -26.77 -5.99
CA ILE A 68 14.59 -27.59 -5.29
C ILE A 68 14.84 -26.93 -3.94
N ASN A 69 14.53 -27.64 -2.87
CA ASN A 69 14.77 -27.17 -1.52
C ASN A 69 16.26 -27.27 -1.19
N THR A 70 16.68 -26.59 -0.13
CA THR A 70 18.09 -26.59 0.33
C THR A 70 18.59 -27.98 0.71
N ASP A 71 17.69 -28.91 1.03
CA ASP A 71 17.99 -30.33 1.32
C ASP A 71 17.96 -31.22 0.07
N SER A 72 17.90 -30.63 -1.14
CA SER A 72 17.77 -31.30 -2.45
C SER A 72 16.45 -32.08 -2.65
N THR A 73 15.47 -31.91 -1.76
CA THR A 73 14.11 -32.41 -2.01
C THR A 73 13.41 -31.56 -3.06
N ILE A 74 12.45 -32.18 -3.76
CA ILE A 74 11.62 -31.46 -4.73
C ILE A 74 10.32 -31.06 -4.05
N SER A 75 9.89 -29.83 -4.30
CA SER A 75 8.52 -29.42 -4.02
C SER A 75 7.89 -28.84 -5.28
N TYR A 76 6.66 -29.24 -5.54
CA TYR A 76 5.85 -28.65 -6.59
C TYR A 76 5.12 -27.44 -6.01
N ILE A 77 5.46 -26.25 -6.50
CA ILE A 77 4.87 -25.00 -6.04
C ILE A 77 3.98 -24.44 -7.14
N GLN A 78 2.73 -24.18 -6.77
CA GLN A 78 1.77 -23.52 -7.61
C GLN A 78 1.18 -22.32 -6.89
N THR A 79 1.28 -21.15 -7.51
CA THR A 79 0.65 -19.92 -7.02
C THR A 79 -0.49 -19.56 -7.95
N PHE A 80 -1.70 -19.50 -7.40
CA PHE A 80 -2.86 -19.04 -8.13
C PHE A 80 -3.17 -17.59 -7.78
N ASN A 81 -3.23 -16.71 -8.77
CA ASN A 81 -3.80 -15.38 -8.59
C ASN A 81 -5.32 -15.50 -8.51
N MET A 82 -5.86 -15.18 -7.35
CA MET A 82 -7.27 -15.33 -7.01
C MET A 82 -8.09 -14.08 -7.35
N GLY A 83 -7.43 -12.94 -7.56
CA GLY A 83 -8.05 -11.67 -7.94
C GLY A 83 -7.56 -10.48 -7.10
N LYS A 84 -8.03 -9.30 -7.51
CA LYS A 84 -7.80 -8.03 -6.81
C LYS A 84 -9.12 -7.49 -6.30
N THR A 85 -9.14 -7.02 -5.07
CA THR A 85 -10.30 -6.35 -4.46
C THR A 85 -9.86 -4.95 -4.05
N PRO A 86 -10.42 -3.87 -4.65
CA PRO A 86 -10.04 -2.51 -4.29
C PRO A 86 -10.37 -2.23 -2.82
N LEU A 87 -9.53 -1.44 -2.15
CA LEU A 87 -9.90 -0.84 -0.86
C LEU A 87 -10.90 0.29 -1.13
N ASP A 88 -11.82 0.50 -0.19
CA ASP A 88 -12.75 1.63 -0.30
C ASP A 88 -11.96 2.95 -0.16
N PRO A 89 -12.18 3.93 -1.05
CA PRO A 89 -11.54 5.22 -0.95
C PRO A 89 -11.98 5.92 0.34
N VAL A 90 -11.04 6.56 1.02
CA VAL A 90 -11.36 7.38 2.19
C VAL A 90 -11.89 8.72 1.68
N ILE A 91 -13.18 8.96 1.89
CA ILE A 91 -13.88 10.20 1.54
C ILE A 91 -14.25 10.89 2.84
N THR A 92 -13.97 12.19 2.93
CA THR A 92 -14.33 13.00 4.10
C THR A 92 -15.40 14.01 3.74
N HIS A 93 -16.28 14.31 4.71
CA HIS A 93 -17.34 15.31 4.61
C HIS A 93 -17.20 16.35 5.72
N PRO A 94 -16.23 17.27 5.61
CA PRO A 94 -15.96 18.26 6.64
C PRO A 94 -17.19 19.13 6.93
N GLN A 95 -17.45 19.40 8.20
CA GLN A 95 -18.53 20.31 8.58
C GLN A 95 -18.07 21.77 8.47
N PRO A 96 -18.90 22.68 7.92
CA PRO A 96 -18.57 24.09 7.89
C PRO A 96 -18.30 24.62 9.30
N ASP A 97 -17.25 25.41 9.46
CA ASP A 97 -16.96 26.12 10.70
C ASP A 97 -16.89 27.63 10.46
N SER A 98 -17.18 28.43 11.48
CA SER A 98 -17.05 29.88 11.40
C SER A 98 -16.59 30.49 12.71
N GLU A 99 -15.69 31.44 12.61
CA GLU A 99 -15.06 32.10 13.74
C GLU A 99 -15.13 33.62 13.61
N LYS A 100 -15.27 34.33 14.73
CA LYS A 100 -15.40 35.78 14.77
C LYS A 100 -14.27 36.42 15.54
N THR A 101 -13.58 37.34 14.89
CA THR A 101 -12.52 38.15 15.49
C THR A 101 -12.99 39.59 15.64
N GLU A 102 -13.22 40.02 16.88
CA GLU A 102 -13.57 41.43 17.19
C GLU A 102 -12.34 42.34 17.03
N LEU A 103 -12.53 43.59 16.62
CA LEU A 103 -11.44 44.56 16.41
C LEU A 103 -10.67 44.84 17.71
N GLY A 104 -11.36 44.93 18.84
CA GLY A 104 -10.78 45.41 20.08
C GLY A 104 -10.57 46.94 20.09
N ALA A 105 -9.94 47.45 21.15
CA ALA A 105 -9.66 48.88 21.25
C ALA A 105 -8.61 49.31 20.21
N PHE A 106 -8.79 50.50 19.64
CA PHE A 106 -7.92 51.04 18.59
C PHE A 106 -7.55 52.49 18.89
N TYR A 107 -6.63 53.06 18.11
CA TYR A 107 -6.16 54.43 18.31
C TYR A 107 -6.76 55.40 17.30
N ILE A 108 -7.06 56.60 17.77
CA ILE A 108 -7.32 57.78 16.94
C ILE A 108 -6.25 58.84 17.19
N ASN A 109 -6.16 59.85 16.33
CA ASN A 109 -5.27 60.99 16.57
C ASN A 109 -5.64 61.73 17.85
N GLY A 110 -4.62 62.25 18.54
CA GLY A 110 -4.78 63.09 19.72
C GLY A 110 -5.51 64.38 19.42
N PHE A 111 -6.02 65.01 20.48
CA PHE A 111 -6.75 66.27 20.39
C PHE A 111 -5.82 67.42 20.78
N THR A 112 -5.96 68.57 20.11
CA THR A 112 -5.35 69.82 20.57
C THR A 112 -6.28 70.97 20.25
N ALA A 113 -6.57 71.78 21.26
CA ALA A 113 -7.31 73.02 21.11
C ALA A 113 -6.66 74.12 21.94
N LYS A 114 -6.60 75.31 21.36
CA LYS A 114 -6.04 76.49 22.01
C LYS A 114 -7.13 77.54 22.08
N THR A 115 -7.36 78.08 23.27
CA THR A 115 -8.23 79.23 23.46
C THR A 115 -7.47 80.36 24.15
N ARG A 116 -7.81 81.59 23.82
CA ARG A 116 -7.26 82.80 24.44
C ARG A 116 -8.40 83.50 25.16
N ILE A 117 -8.18 83.76 26.44
CA ILE A 117 -9.10 84.52 27.27
C ILE A 117 -8.53 85.93 27.40
N TYR A 118 -9.12 86.87 26.66
CA TYR A 118 -8.76 88.28 26.72
C TYR A 118 -9.38 88.89 27.99
N GLY A 119 -8.58 89.07 29.03
CA GLY A 119 -9.07 89.43 30.36
C GLY A 119 -9.22 90.93 30.64
N LEU A 120 -8.64 91.83 29.83
CA LEU A 120 -8.68 93.29 30.12
C LEU A 120 -10.11 93.84 30.23
N SER A 121 -11.03 93.37 29.39
CA SER A 121 -12.45 93.75 29.45
C SER A 121 -13.17 93.16 30.68
N TYR A 122 -12.75 91.98 31.17
CA TYR A 122 -13.30 91.37 32.38
C TYR A 122 -12.86 92.10 33.66
N PHE A 123 -11.69 92.73 33.63
CA PHE A 123 -11.26 93.64 34.68
C PHE A 123 -11.83 95.06 34.53
N GLY A 124 -12.44 95.40 33.39
CA GLY A 124 -12.97 96.74 33.10
C GLY A 124 -11.88 97.80 32.91
N ILE A 125 -10.71 97.41 32.39
CA ILE A 125 -9.51 98.25 32.37
C ILE A 125 -9.00 98.47 30.93
N ASP A 126 -8.65 99.73 30.62
CA ASP A 126 -8.03 100.12 29.36
C ASP A 126 -6.51 99.84 29.35
N THR A 127 -5.94 99.69 28.17
CA THR A 127 -4.48 99.51 27.99
C THR A 127 -3.71 100.78 28.38
N GLY A 128 -2.58 100.64 29.08
CA GLY A 128 -1.80 101.79 29.53
C GLY A 128 -0.87 101.46 30.70
N LEU A 129 -0.26 102.51 31.27
CA LEU A 129 0.48 102.40 32.54
C LEU A 129 -0.50 102.58 33.69
N ILE A 130 -0.50 101.64 34.63
CA ILE A 130 -1.36 101.66 35.82
C ILE A 130 -0.46 101.55 37.03
N ASN A 131 -0.51 102.55 37.91
CA ASN A 131 0.37 102.64 39.08
C ASN A 131 0.01 101.65 40.20
N TYR A 132 -1.25 101.21 40.24
CA TYR A 132 -1.78 100.28 41.23
C TYR A 132 -2.88 99.44 40.59
N PHE A 133 -2.75 98.11 40.67
CA PHE A 133 -3.79 97.19 40.26
C PHE A 133 -4.34 96.49 41.51
N PRO A 134 -5.65 96.55 41.79
CA PRO A 134 -6.19 96.01 43.04
C PRO A 134 -6.21 94.48 43.05
N ASP A 135 -6.18 93.92 44.26
CA ASP A 135 -6.63 92.54 44.50
C ASP A 135 -8.09 92.41 44.04
N THR A 136 -8.35 91.46 43.15
CA THR A 136 -9.69 91.22 42.65
C THR A 136 -9.88 89.78 42.17
N THR A 137 -11.13 89.38 42.02
CA THR A 137 -11.52 88.10 41.39
C THR A 137 -12.48 88.37 40.26
N ILE A 138 -12.18 87.81 39.10
CA ILE A 138 -13.06 87.83 37.93
C ILE A 138 -13.62 86.43 37.68
N ILE A 139 -14.81 86.39 37.10
CA ILE A 139 -15.41 85.18 36.57
C ILE A 139 -15.37 85.31 35.06
N ILE A 140 -14.66 84.40 34.41
CA ILE A 140 -14.71 84.28 32.95
C ILE A 140 -15.91 83.40 32.64
N ASP A 141 -16.82 83.89 31.80
CA ASP A 141 -17.99 83.15 31.37
C ASP A 141 -17.61 81.85 30.64
N SER A 142 -18.58 80.95 30.50
CA SER A 142 -18.37 79.67 29.83
C SER A 142 -17.80 79.87 28.43
N GLY A 143 -16.72 79.15 28.12
CA GLY A 143 -16.06 79.18 26.82
C GLY A 143 -16.32 77.92 26.01
N TYR A 144 -16.36 78.05 24.69
CA TYR A 144 -16.46 76.90 23.78
C TYR A 144 -15.08 76.47 23.27
N ILE A 145 -14.84 75.15 23.21
CA ILE A 145 -13.63 74.53 22.68
C ILE A 145 -14.02 73.60 21.52
N ASP A 146 -13.39 73.81 20.36
CA ASP A 146 -13.47 72.92 19.22
C ASP A 146 -12.20 72.07 19.12
N LEU A 147 -12.32 70.77 19.41
CA LEU A 147 -11.24 69.81 19.26
C LEU A 147 -10.95 69.44 17.81
N SER A 148 -11.82 69.81 16.85
CA SER A 148 -11.61 69.50 15.43
C SER A 148 -10.45 70.27 14.80
N GLN A 149 -9.98 71.34 15.45
CA GLN A 149 -8.74 72.02 15.03
C GLN A 149 -7.50 71.11 15.12
N GLY A 150 -7.55 70.06 15.95
CA GLY A 150 -6.52 69.03 16.05
C GLY A 150 -6.71 67.84 15.09
N GLY A 151 -7.85 67.72 14.39
CA GLY A 151 -8.12 66.61 13.47
C GLY A 151 -9.60 66.42 13.07
N LYS A 152 -9.85 65.57 12.06
CA LYS A 152 -11.22 65.25 11.59
C LYS A 152 -11.90 64.23 12.52
N PHE A 153 -12.67 64.76 13.48
CA PHE A 153 -13.24 64.03 14.61
C PHE A 153 -14.62 64.60 14.99
N GLU A 154 -15.59 63.73 15.32
CA GLU A 154 -16.91 64.12 15.84
C GLU A 154 -17.13 63.65 17.27
N TYR A 155 -16.85 62.38 17.57
CA TYR A 155 -16.87 61.83 18.93
C TYR A 155 -16.00 60.58 19.07
N ALA A 156 -15.57 60.30 20.31
CA ALA A 156 -14.97 59.02 20.69
C ALA A 156 -15.37 58.61 22.11
N ALA A 157 -15.68 57.33 22.27
CA ALA A 157 -15.71 56.66 23.56
C ALA A 157 -14.28 56.24 23.92
N ILE A 158 -13.68 56.90 24.89
CA ILE A 158 -12.29 56.71 25.26
C ILE A 158 -12.16 55.44 26.11
N ASP A 159 -11.27 54.54 25.71
CA ASP A 159 -10.90 53.38 26.54
C ASP A 159 -9.94 53.87 27.63
N THR A 160 -8.81 54.43 27.20
CA THR A 160 -7.80 55.03 28.07
C THR A 160 -7.27 56.33 27.49
N GLY A 161 -7.21 57.38 28.31
CA GLY A 161 -6.62 58.66 27.89
C GLY A 161 -6.59 59.70 29.01
N THR A 162 -5.78 60.74 28.80
CA THR A 162 -5.63 61.86 29.74
C THR A 162 -5.60 63.16 28.96
N PHE A 163 -6.32 64.16 29.44
CA PHE A 163 -6.14 65.53 28.99
C PHE A 163 -5.11 66.26 29.84
N ILE A 164 -4.39 67.16 29.20
CA ILE A 164 -3.50 68.15 29.80
C ILE A 164 -4.10 69.51 29.52
N ILE A 165 -4.30 70.30 30.57
CA ILE A 165 -4.52 71.73 30.46
C ILE A 165 -3.19 72.43 30.75
N ASN A 166 -2.85 73.44 29.95
CA ASN A 166 -1.76 74.37 30.24
C ASN A 166 -2.30 75.80 30.25
N ILE A 167 -2.07 76.52 31.34
CA ILE A 167 -2.51 77.90 31.56
C ILE A 167 -1.26 78.77 31.58
N GLU A 168 -1.15 79.65 30.62
CA GLU A 168 -0.05 80.61 30.47
C GLU A 168 -0.55 82.01 30.86
N ASN A 169 0.11 82.59 31.86
CA ASN A 169 -0.22 83.93 32.35
C ASN A 169 0.56 84.98 31.55
N ASN A 170 -0.13 85.70 30.65
CA ASN A 170 0.47 86.82 29.93
C ASN A 170 0.15 88.18 30.56
N PHE A 171 -0.41 88.23 31.78
CA PHE A 171 -0.54 89.46 32.56
C PHE A 171 0.79 89.84 33.23
N PRO A 172 1.01 91.14 33.53
CA PRO A 172 2.20 91.60 34.25
C PRO A 172 2.12 91.41 35.78
N PHE A 173 1.14 90.66 36.28
CA PHE A 173 0.96 90.31 37.70
C PHE A 173 0.60 88.82 37.87
N ASP A 174 0.79 88.28 39.07
CA ASP A 174 0.47 86.88 39.42
C ASP A 174 -1.04 86.63 39.34
N ILE A 175 -1.42 85.40 38.93
CA ILE A 175 -2.81 84.93 38.94
C ILE A 175 -2.94 83.59 39.67
N ASP A 176 -4.11 83.37 40.24
CA ASP A 176 -4.55 82.13 40.88
C ASP A 176 -5.85 81.64 40.24
N ILE A 177 -5.97 80.32 40.08
CA ILE A 177 -7.19 79.68 39.59
C ILE A 177 -8.00 79.20 40.80
N ALA A 178 -8.98 80.00 41.21
CA ALA A 178 -9.70 79.84 42.48
C ALA A 178 -10.74 78.70 42.49
N SER A 179 -10.92 77.99 41.36
CA SER A 179 -11.87 76.88 41.25
C SER A 179 -11.37 75.88 40.21
N PRO A 180 -11.63 74.56 40.36
CA PRO A 180 -11.30 73.58 39.33
C PRO A 180 -11.89 73.97 37.98
N ILE A 181 -11.10 73.76 36.92
CA ILE A 181 -11.58 73.99 35.54
C ILE A 181 -12.28 72.71 35.10
N ILE A 182 -13.57 72.80 34.80
CA ILE A 182 -14.39 71.66 34.44
C ILE A 182 -14.73 71.73 32.94
N LEU A 183 -14.51 70.62 32.24
CA LEU A 183 -14.90 70.43 30.85
C LEU A 183 -16.15 69.56 30.74
N TRP A 184 -17.16 70.06 30.04
CA TRP A 184 -18.37 69.31 29.71
C TRP A 184 -18.47 69.09 28.20
N ASN A 185 -19.18 68.05 27.81
CA ASN A 185 -19.67 67.96 26.44
C ASN A 185 -20.77 69.00 26.21
N THR A 186 -20.65 69.79 25.14
CA THR A 186 -21.67 70.79 24.79
C THR A 186 -23.03 70.14 24.51
N ASN A 187 -23.05 68.92 23.98
CA ASN A 187 -24.28 68.25 23.54
C ASN A 187 -25.11 67.59 24.66
N ASN A 188 -24.49 67.26 25.80
CA ASN A 188 -25.17 66.49 26.85
C ASN A 188 -24.72 66.81 28.28
N GLU A 189 -23.94 67.87 28.47
CA GLU A 189 -23.50 68.42 29.76
C GLU A 189 -22.76 67.41 30.67
N ASN A 190 -22.30 66.27 30.13
CA ASN A 190 -21.55 65.31 30.92
C ASN A 190 -20.11 65.79 31.17
N ILE A 191 -19.66 65.67 32.42
CA ILE A 191 -18.29 65.98 32.83
C ILE A 191 -17.30 65.03 32.15
N ILE A 192 -16.40 65.63 31.36
CA ILE A 192 -15.29 64.97 30.67
C ILE A 192 -14.04 64.95 31.54
N ALA A 193 -13.67 66.10 32.09
CA ALA A 193 -12.44 66.29 32.85
C ALA A 193 -12.61 67.42 33.87
N GLU A 194 -11.89 67.29 34.99
CA GLU A 194 -11.78 68.31 36.03
C GLU A 194 -10.30 68.53 36.32
N PHE A 195 -9.84 69.78 36.21
CA PHE A 195 -8.45 70.14 36.40
C PHE A 195 -8.29 71.01 37.64
N VAL A 196 -7.44 70.56 38.56
CA VAL A 196 -7.03 71.33 39.73
C VAL A 196 -5.68 71.97 39.42
N ILE A 197 -5.60 73.30 39.60
CA ILE A 197 -4.40 74.11 39.39
C ILE A 197 -4.03 74.72 40.73
N ASP A 198 -3.05 74.14 41.41
CA ASP A 198 -2.65 74.60 42.74
C ASP A 198 -1.71 75.81 42.65
N GLY A 199 -1.83 76.80 43.54
CA GLY A 199 -0.88 77.92 43.69
C GLY A 199 -0.82 78.95 42.55
N THR A 200 0.03 79.97 42.73
CA THR A 200 0.14 81.11 41.82
C THR A 200 0.82 80.77 40.50
N ILE A 201 0.44 81.49 39.44
CA ILE A 201 1.06 81.49 38.12
C ILE A 201 1.69 82.87 37.88
N PRO A 202 3.01 83.04 38.08
CA PRO A 202 3.70 84.31 37.88
C PRO A 202 3.62 84.85 36.43
N PRO A 203 3.86 86.16 36.21
CA PRO A 203 3.92 86.79 34.89
C PRO A 203 4.82 86.06 33.91
N GLY A 204 4.32 85.79 32.71
CA GLY A 204 5.05 85.13 31.63
C GLY A 204 5.33 83.65 31.86
N THR A 205 4.82 83.05 32.94
CA THR A 205 4.99 81.63 33.24
C THR A 205 3.73 80.83 32.90
N SER A 206 3.83 79.50 32.96
CA SER A 206 2.69 78.62 32.74
C SER A 206 2.63 77.50 33.77
N LYS A 207 1.41 77.00 34.00
CA LYS A 207 1.15 75.86 34.87
C LYS A 207 0.26 74.87 34.15
N SER A 208 0.58 73.59 34.30
CA SER A 208 -0.17 72.49 33.69
C SER A 208 -0.84 71.61 34.75
N SER A 209 -1.97 71.02 34.38
CA SER A 209 -2.65 69.98 35.16
C SER A 209 -3.20 68.90 34.24
N MET A 210 -3.45 67.71 34.80
CA MET A 210 -3.84 66.53 34.04
C MET A 210 -5.10 65.92 34.62
N ALA A 211 -6.00 65.47 33.75
CA ALA A 211 -7.25 64.83 34.15
C ALA A 211 -7.53 63.59 33.29
N PRO A 212 -7.85 62.43 33.90
CA PRO A 212 -8.18 61.23 33.14
C PRO A 212 -9.51 61.41 32.41
N ILE A 213 -9.56 60.93 31.16
CA ILE A 213 -10.78 60.91 30.33
C ILE A 213 -11.21 59.48 29.96
N SER A 214 -10.59 58.48 30.58
CA SER A 214 -10.93 57.07 30.40
C SER A 214 -12.40 56.79 30.68
N LYS A 215 -13.03 55.97 29.83
CA LYS A 215 -14.45 55.58 29.89
C LYS A 215 -15.44 56.75 29.69
N LYS A 216 -14.97 57.90 29.18
CA LYS A 216 -15.82 59.03 28.81
C LYS A 216 -16.10 59.03 27.31
N ILE A 217 -17.24 59.61 26.92
CA ILE A 217 -17.52 59.92 25.52
C ILE A 217 -17.20 61.40 25.31
N VAL A 218 -16.14 61.69 24.57
CA VAL A 218 -15.71 63.04 24.24
C VAL A 218 -16.29 63.41 22.88
N TYR A 219 -16.99 64.54 22.80
CA TYR A 219 -17.44 65.11 21.53
C TYR A 219 -16.43 66.16 21.04
N LYS A 220 -16.46 66.49 19.74
CA LYS A 220 -15.60 67.54 19.17
C LYS A 220 -15.79 68.89 19.88
N GLU A 221 -17.01 69.13 20.35
CA GLU A 221 -17.47 70.36 20.98
C GLU A 221 -17.49 70.20 22.49
N LEU A 222 -16.63 70.93 23.19
CA LEU A 222 -16.58 70.97 24.64
C LEU A 222 -16.90 72.39 25.15
N THR A 223 -17.52 72.46 26.32
CA THR A 223 -17.76 73.71 27.03
C THR A 223 -16.90 73.74 28.30
N VAL A 224 -16.20 74.84 28.51
CA VAL A 224 -15.48 75.14 29.75
C VAL A 224 -16.47 75.83 30.68
N HIS A 225 -16.68 75.27 31.88
CA HIS A 225 -17.46 75.94 32.91
C HIS A 225 -16.79 77.26 33.33
N PRO A 226 -17.54 78.29 33.76
CA PRO A 226 -16.96 79.56 34.18
C PRO A 226 -15.75 79.40 35.12
N ILE A 227 -14.66 80.09 34.77
CA ILE A 227 -13.37 80.02 35.48
C ILE A 227 -13.28 81.21 36.42
N ARG A 228 -12.99 80.96 37.70
CA ARG A 228 -12.70 82.01 38.68
C ARG A 228 -11.20 82.28 38.73
N ILE A 229 -10.81 83.50 38.41
CA ILE A 229 -9.42 83.93 38.43
C ILE A 229 -9.26 85.02 39.45
N HIS A 230 -8.38 84.77 40.41
CA HIS A 230 -7.99 85.72 41.43
C HIS A 230 -6.60 86.28 41.09
N THR A 231 -6.39 87.54 41.44
CA THR A 231 -5.06 88.15 41.41
C THR A 231 -4.93 88.98 42.67
N ASN A 232 -3.74 88.93 43.30
CA ASN A 232 -3.39 89.81 44.41
C ASN A 232 -3.12 91.26 43.95
N GLY A 233 -3.21 91.52 42.63
CA GLY A 233 -2.94 92.81 42.04
C GLY A 233 -1.45 93.15 41.96
N SER A 234 -1.14 94.45 41.87
CA SER A 234 0.23 94.95 41.84
C SER A 234 0.33 96.29 42.54
N ASP A 235 1.24 96.38 43.52
CA ASP A 235 1.60 97.62 44.23
C ASP A 235 2.63 98.47 43.47
N THR A 236 2.98 98.07 42.24
CA THR A 236 3.97 98.74 41.39
C THR A 236 3.38 99.11 40.04
N THR A 237 3.98 100.08 39.35
CA THR A 237 3.50 100.48 38.02
C THR A 237 3.65 99.33 37.02
N ILE A 238 2.52 98.83 36.52
CA ILE A 238 2.46 97.81 35.47
C ILE A 238 2.03 98.43 34.15
N ARG A 239 2.43 97.79 33.04
CA ARG A 239 1.98 98.15 31.70
C ARG A 239 1.00 97.10 31.19
N LEU A 240 -0.24 97.53 30.95
CA LEU A 240 -1.23 96.72 30.26
C LEU A 240 -1.21 97.00 28.76
N THR A 241 -1.14 95.95 27.95
CA THR A 241 -1.15 95.94 26.49
C THR A 241 -2.30 95.08 25.98
N PRO A 242 -2.77 95.28 24.74
CA PRO A 242 -3.81 94.43 24.14
C PRO A 242 -3.48 92.93 24.13
N ASP A 243 -2.19 92.57 24.24
CA ASP A 243 -1.71 91.19 24.25
C ASP A 243 -1.75 90.55 25.63
N ASN A 244 -2.04 91.28 26.72
CA ASN A 244 -2.20 90.65 28.03
C ASN A 244 -3.47 89.81 28.07
N ASN A 245 -3.30 88.51 28.31
CA ASN A 245 -4.35 87.51 28.27
C ASN A 245 -3.99 86.31 29.14
N ILE A 246 -4.93 85.39 29.28
CA ILE A 246 -4.63 84.04 29.73
C ILE A 246 -4.82 83.10 28.54
N LYS A 247 -3.75 82.39 28.20
CA LYS A 247 -3.79 81.40 27.14
C LYS A 247 -3.98 80.03 27.75
N VAL A 248 -5.10 79.40 27.41
CA VAL A 248 -5.45 78.05 27.87
C VAL A 248 -5.31 77.09 26.71
N THR A 249 -4.46 76.09 26.87
CA THR A 249 -4.28 75.02 25.88
C THR A 249 -4.77 73.72 26.46
N PHE A 250 -5.68 73.07 25.75
CA PHE A 250 -6.14 71.71 26.04
C PHE A 250 -5.52 70.78 25.01
N GLN A 251 -4.86 69.74 25.47
CA GLN A 251 -4.29 68.73 24.58
C GLN A 251 -4.39 67.36 25.22
N SER A 252 -4.48 66.31 24.41
CA SER A 252 -4.27 64.97 24.92
C SER A 252 -2.82 64.79 25.35
N ALA A 253 -2.60 64.00 26.40
CA ALA A 253 -1.25 63.70 26.87
C ALA A 253 -0.40 62.90 25.86
N SER A 254 -1.07 62.24 24.91
CA SER A 254 -0.46 61.47 23.82
C SER A 254 -0.97 61.99 22.47
N ASN A 255 -0.16 61.82 21.43
CA ASN A 255 -0.52 62.10 20.03
C ASN A 255 -1.50 61.08 19.46
N GLN A 256 -1.76 59.99 20.17
CA GLN A 256 -2.75 58.97 19.86
C GLN A 256 -3.54 58.61 21.12
N ILE A 257 -4.86 58.44 20.96
CA ILE A 257 -5.77 58.12 22.07
C ILE A 257 -6.44 56.80 21.78
N ARG A 258 -6.44 55.92 22.78
CA ARG A 258 -7.05 54.60 22.70
C ARG A 258 -8.54 54.69 22.96
N VAL A 259 -9.35 54.15 22.06
CA VAL A 259 -10.81 54.29 22.03
C VAL A 259 -11.51 52.94 21.87
N ASP A 260 -12.68 52.85 22.48
CA ASP A 260 -13.64 51.74 22.32
C ASP A 260 -14.52 51.93 21.08
N SER A 261 -14.80 53.17 20.70
CA SER A 261 -15.50 53.51 19.47
C SER A 261 -15.26 54.96 19.11
N ALA A 262 -15.31 55.29 17.83
CA ALA A 262 -15.17 56.67 17.36
C ALA A 262 -15.91 56.91 16.04
N TYR A 263 -16.33 58.14 15.83
CA TYR A 263 -16.60 58.69 14.50
C TYR A 263 -15.51 59.69 14.16
N SER A 264 -14.48 59.22 13.46
CA SER A 264 -13.23 59.94 13.21
C SER A 264 -12.55 59.42 11.94
N VAL A 265 -11.56 60.15 11.45
CA VAL A 265 -10.52 59.56 10.57
C VAL A 265 -9.63 58.65 11.43
N ILE A 266 -9.47 57.40 11.01
CA ILE A 266 -8.69 56.37 11.70
C ILE A 266 -7.28 56.35 11.12
N PRO A 267 -6.22 56.67 11.90
CA PRO A 267 -4.86 56.57 11.42
C PRO A 267 -4.50 55.12 11.10
N ARG A 268 -3.62 54.93 10.11
CA ARG A 268 -3.10 53.61 9.75
C ARG A 268 -2.39 53.01 10.97
N GLN A 269 -2.83 51.83 11.39
CA GLN A 269 -2.27 51.14 12.55
C GLN A 269 -2.37 49.63 12.40
N THR A 270 -1.40 48.93 12.97
CA THR A 270 -1.43 47.48 13.09
C THR A 270 -2.39 47.08 14.20
N ILE A 271 -3.19 46.04 13.94
CA ILE A 271 -4.07 45.41 14.92
C ILE A 271 -3.54 44.00 15.14
N GLU A 272 -3.47 43.58 16.40
CA GLU A 272 -3.10 42.21 16.79
C GLU A 272 -4.33 41.52 17.39
N SER A 273 -5.40 41.46 16.60
CA SER A 273 -6.61 40.75 16.97
C SER A 273 -6.75 39.53 16.08
N ASP A 274 -6.53 38.36 16.68
CA ASP A 274 -6.62 37.06 16.04
C ASP A 274 -7.51 36.15 16.91
N SER A 275 -8.26 35.28 16.28
CA SER A 275 -8.92 34.16 16.96
C SER A 275 -8.59 32.85 16.27
N ASN A 276 -8.55 31.78 17.08
CA ASN A 276 -8.28 30.43 16.62
C ASN A 276 -9.58 29.64 16.66
N SER A 277 -9.84 28.87 15.61
CA SER A 277 -10.92 27.88 15.60
C SER A 277 -10.47 26.57 14.97
N VAL A 278 -11.34 25.58 15.05
CA VAL A 278 -11.09 24.21 14.63
C VAL A 278 -12.11 23.83 13.55
N PHE A 279 -11.59 23.51 12.38
CA PHE A 279 -12.36 22.93 11.29
C PHE A 279 -12.29 21.40 11.35
N ILE A 280 -13.43 20.75 11.59
CA ILE A 280 -13.52 19.29 11.69
C ILE A 280 -13.63 18.71 10.27
N VAL A 281 -12.59 17.98 9.87
CA VAL A 281 -12.54 17.28 8.58
C VAL A 281 -13.36 16.00 8.65
N ASP A 282 -13.20 15.25 9.74
CA ASP A 282 -13.88 13.98 9.98
C ASP A 282 -13.68 13.57 11.44
N ASP A 283 -14.69 12.97 12.10
CA ASP A 283 -14.57 12.53 13.50
C ASP A 283 -14.17 11.04 13.64
N SER A 284 -14.21 10.29 12.54
CA SER A 284 -13.99 8.84 12.47
C SER A 284 -12.64 8.43 11.90
N ILE A 285 -11.85 9.37 11.37
CA ILE A 285 -10.51 9.10 10.85
C ILE A 285 -9.46 10.01 11.48
N THR A 286 -8.24 9.50 11.62
CA THR A 286 -7.08 10.27 12.05
C THR A 286 -6.13 10.39 10.88
N ILE A 287 -6.07 11.56 10.24
CA ILE A 287 -5.11 11.85 9.18
C ILE A 287 -3.83 12.38 9.83
N LYS A 288 -2.67 11.77 9.55
CA LYS A 288 -1.35 12.35 9.83
C LYS A 288 -0.80 13.08 8.61
N HIS A 289 -0.97 12.46 7.44
CA HIS A 289 -0.62 13.05 6.16
C HIS A 289 -1.65 12.65 5.10
N ALA A 290 -2.08 13.57 4.25
CA ALA A 290 -2.91 13.24 3.10
C ALA A 290 -2.58 14.09 1.87
N THR A 291 -2.59 13.46 0.70
CA THR A 291 -2.62 14.12 -0.60
C THR A 291 -3.99 13.91 -1.24
N PHE A 292 -4.36 14.83 -2.14
CA PHE A 292 -5.71 14.87 -2.71
C PHE A 292 -5.66 14.82 -4.23
N ARG A 293 -6.63 14.12 -4.81
CA ARG A 293 -6.88 14.09 -6.26
C ARG A 293 -7.72 15.28 -6.70
N ASP A 294 -8.74 15.59 -5.91
CA ASP A 294 -9.69 16.67 -6.19
C ASP A 294 -10.38 17.17 -4.91
N GLY A 295 -11.07 18.30 -5.03
CA GLY A 295 -11.81 18.96 -3.95
C GLY A 295 -11.43 20.43 -3.80
N TYR A 296 -12.26 21.17 -3.08
CA TYR A 296 -12.06 22.59 -2.81
C TYR A 296 -12.30 22.90 -1.34
N ILE A 297 -11.36 23.61 -0.72
CA ILE A 297 -11.62 24.33 0.53
C ILE A 297 -12.04 25.74 0.15
N LYS A 298 -13.22 26.16 0.60
CA LYS A 298 -13.70 27.53 0.46
C LYS A 298 -13.56 28.29 1.76
N VAL A 299 -13.11 29.53 1.62
CA VAL A 299 -13.01 30.49 2.71
C VAL A 299 -13.83 31.72 2.35
N GLU A 300 -14.76 32.08 3.23
CA GLU A 300 -15.48 33.35 3.20
C GLU A 300 -14.99 34.21 4.36
N ILE A 301 -14.65 35.46 4.05
CA ILE A 301 -14.31 36.48 5.04
C ILE A 301 -15.35 37.59 4.93
N LYS A 302 -16.10 37.81 6.00
CA LYS A 302 -17.07 38.90 6.14
C LYS A 302 -16.51 39.98 7.07
N ASN A 303 -16.34 41.18 6.54
CA ASN A 303 -15.87 42.35 7.30
C ASN A 303 -17.04 43.28 7.66
N THR A 304 -17.21 43.62 8.94
CA THR A 304 -18.21 44.60 9.39
C THR A 304 -17.63 45.99 9.66
N LEU A 305 -16.30 46.15 9.62
CA LEU A 305 -15.62 47.41 9.84
C LEU A 305 -15.89 48.36 8.67
N ASP A 306 -16.33 49.59 8.95
CA ASP A 306 -16.53 50.63 7.93
C ASP A 306 -15.22 51.38 7.61
N VAL A 307 -14.11 50.67 7.54
CA VAL A 307 -12.76 51.22 7.27
C VAL A 307 -11.98 50.29 6.35
N GLU A 308 -10.83 50.77 5.85
CA GLU A 308 -9.87 49.88 5.23
C GLU A 308 -9.40 48.87 6.28
N ALA A 309 -9.56 47.57 6.00
CA ALA A 309 -9.20 46.49 6.91
C ALA A 309 -8.42 45.44 6.14
N HIS A 310 -7.19 45.16 6.59
CA HIS A 310 -6.38 44.05 6.11
C HIS A 310 -6.65 42.84 7.00
N VAL A 311 -7.08 41.75 6.37
CA VAL A 311 -7.49 40.53 7.05
C VAL A 311 -6.65 39.38 6.57
N LEU A 312 -6.21 38.56 7.51
CA LEU A 312 -5.46 37.35 7.27
C LEU A 312 -6.22 36.15 7.84
N LEU A 313 -6.35 35.09 7.03
CA LEU A 313 -6.67 33.75 7.49
C LEU A 313 -5.54 32.79 7.14
N GLU A 314 -5.19 31.90 8.07
CA GLU A 314 -4.16 30.87 7.89
C GLU A 314 -4.68 29.52 8.40
N ILE A 315 -4.49 28.45 7.62
CA ILE A 315 -4.74 27.05 8.02
C ILE A 315 -3.39 26.33 8.01
N LYS A 316 -2.85 25.99 9.19
CA LYS A 316 -1.45 25.53 9.33
C LYS A 316 -1.21 24.12 8.80
N GLU A 317 -2.23 23.27 8.93
CA GLU A 317 -2.17 21.86 8.56
C GLU A 317 -2.34 21.63 7.05
N ILE A 318 -2.77 22.63 6.27
CA ILE A 318 -2.84 22.54 4.80
C ILE A 318 -1.67 23.30 4.22
N LYS A 319 -0.82 22.63 3.43
CA LYS A 319 0.42 23.20 2.88
C LYS A 319 0.47 23.06 1.37
N ASP A 320 0.95 24.10 0.70
CA ASP A 320 1.18 24.09 -0.74
C ASP A 320 2.26 23.07 -1.10
N LYS A 321 2.02 22.23 -2.12
CA LYS A 321 2.97 21.17 -2.51
C LYS A 321 4.30 21.71 -3.04
N ILE A 322 4.34 22.94 -3.55
CA ILE A 322 5.51 23.56 -4.17
C ILE A 322 6.26 24.42 -3.14
N SER A 323 5.58 25.36 -2.49
CA SER A 323 6.22 26.30 -1.57
C SER A 323 6.39 25.76 -0.16
N ASN A 324 5.63 24.72 0.21
CA ASN A 324 5.55 24.17 1.56
C ASN A 324 5.00 25.16 2.62
N GLU A 325 4.43 26.29 2.17
CA GLU A 325 3.80 27.27 3.05
C GLU A 325 2.36 26.86 3.37
N CYS A 326 1.88 27.24 4.55
CA CYS A 326 0.51 27.01 4.98
C CYS A 326 -0.49 27.77 4.10
N LEU A 327 -1.71 27.22 3.99
CA LEU A 327 -2.78 27.83 3.22
C LEU A 327 -3.14 29.17 3.84
N ARG A 328 -2.97 30.24 3.05
CA ARG A 328 -3.16 31.62 3.47
C ARG A 328 -4.16 32.33 2.58
N TYR A 329 -5.16 32.96 3.19
CA TYR A 329 -6.03 33.92 2.52
C TYR A 329 -5.80 35.33 3.07
N ASP A 330 -5.10 36.13 2.28
CA ASP A 330 -4.84 37.53 2.54
C ASP A 330 -5.81 38.39 1.70
N THR A 331 -6.55 39.29 2.35
CA THR A 331 -7.49 40.18 1.66
C THR A 331 -7.57 41.55 2.31
N THR A 332 -7.89 42.57 1.51
CA THR A 332 -8.11 43.95 1.99
C THR A 332 -9.52 44.39 1.63
N PHE A 333 -10.26 44.86 2.61
CA PHE A 333 -11.56 45.50 2.43
C PHE A 333 -11.40 47.01 2.48
N THR A 334 -12.18 47.76 1.69
CA THR A 334 -12.26 49.24 1.75
C THR A 334 -13.43 49.75 2.59
N GLY A 335 -14.05 48.85 3.36
CA GLY A 335 -15.24 49.06 4.16
C GLY A 335 -15.98 47.73 4.38
N ARG A 336 -17.28 47.78 4.68
CA ARG A 336 -18.08 46.57 4.90
C ARG A 336 -18.16 45.73 3.63
N GLY A 337 -18.00 44.41 3.77
CA GLY A 337 -18.06 43.53 2.61
C GLY A 337 -17.88 42.05 2.94
N THR A 338 -17.92 41.24 1.89
CA THR A 338 -17.68 39.80 1.97
C THR A 338 -16.82 39.38 0.79
N ALA A 339 -15.79 38.59 1.04
CA ALA A 339 -14.91 38.04 0.03
C ALA A 339 -14.89 36.52 0.17
N VAL A 340 -15.00 35.82 -0.97
CA VAL A 340 -15.01 34.36 -1.01
C VAL A 340 -13.90 33.89 -1.93
N ARG A 341 -13.11 32.92 -1.48
CA ARG A 341 -12.06 32.28 -2.28
C ARG A 341 -12.13 30.77 -2.16
N ALA A 342 -12.03 30.08 -3.29
CA ALA A 342 -11.89 28.64 -3.35
C ALA A 342 -10.43 28.26 -3.59
N PHE A 343 -9.94 27.27 -2.85
CA PHE A 343 -8.60 26.71 -2.96
C PHE A 343 -8.69 25.27 -3.48
N PRO A 344 -8.19 24.97 -4.69
CA PRO A 344 -8.19 23.61 -5.22
C PRO A 344 -7.22 22.75 -4.40
N ILE A 345 -7.72 21.79 -3.64
CA ILE A 345 -6.93 21.08 -2.63
C ILE A 345 -5.88 20.14 -3.25
N LYS A 346 -6.02 19.77 -4.53
CA LYS A 346 -5.05 18.96 -5.28
C LYS A 346 -3.64 19.58 -5.34
N ASP A 347 -3.54 20.90 -5.22
CA ASP A 347 -2.28 21.64 -5.23
C ASP A 347 -1.63 21.70 -3.83
N TYR A 348 -2.32 21.15 -2.83
CA TYR A 348 -1.94 21.14 -1.43
C TYR A 348 -1.84 19.70 -0.89
N TYR A 349 -1.19 19.56 0.26
CA TYR A 349 -1.24 18.37 1.08
C TYR A 349 -1.64 18.76 2.51
N MET A 350 -2.16 17.79 3.24
CA MET A 350 -2.53 17.93 4.65
C MET A 350 -1.47 17.25 5.51
N GLU A 351 -1.06 17.89 6.59
CA GLU A 351 -0.18 17.33 7.60
C GLU A 351 -0.66 17.76 9.00
N CYS A 352 -1.10 16.79 9.80
CA CYS A 352 -1.65 17.03 11.13
C CYS A 352 -0.76 16.37 12.19
N ALA A 353 -0.54 17.09 13.29
CA ALA A 353 0.27 16.58 14.42
C ALA A 353 -0.54 15.72 15.41
N SER A 354 -1.88 15.72 15.32
CA SER A 354 -2.74 15.02 16.27
C SER A 354 -2.67 13.50 16.11
N VAL A 355 -2.67 12.79 17.24
CA VAL A 355 -2.86 11.34 17.34
C VAL A 355 -4.23 10.98 17.91
N GLU A 356 -5.08 11.97 18.17
CA GLU A 356 -6.42 11.76 18.68
C GLU A 356 -7.38 11.30 17.58
N MET A 357 -8.49 10.69 17.99
CA MET A 357 -9.56 10.32 17.08
C MET A 357 -10.20 11.57 16.50
N GLY A 358 -10.39 11.57 15.18
CA GLY A 358 -10.89 12.70 14.41
C GLY A 358 -9.77 13.59 13.86
N THR A 359 -9.98 14.07 12.64
CA THR A 359 -9.08 15.00 11.94
C THR A 359 -9.62 16.42 12.08
N ARG A 360 -8.81 17.28 12.69
CA ARG A 360 -9.13 18.67 13.03
C ARG A 360 -8.03 19.57 12.47
N LEU A 361 -8.42 20.62 11.74
CA LEU A 361 -7.50 21.64 11.25
C LEU A 361 -7.66 22.91 12.09
N ASN A 362 -6.55 23.46 12.56
CA ASN A 362 -6.57 24.72 13.27
C ASN A 362 -6.43 25.84 12.25
N TYR A 363 -7.33 26.81 12.31
CA TYR A 363 -7.19 28.02 11.54
C TYR A 363 -7.22 29.25 12.43
N THR A 364 -6.43 30.24 12.03
CA THR A 364 -6.35 31.54 12.68
C THR A 364 -6.90 32.58 11.72
N SER A 365 -7.86 33.38 12.15
CA SER A 365 -8.33 34.55 11.41
C SER A 365 -8.11 35.82 12.22
N GLY A 366 -7.73 36.91 11.57
CA GLY A 366 -7.55 38.16 12.28
C GLY A 366 -7.39 39.41 11.44
N ILE A 367 -7.52 40.54 12.11
CA ILE A 367 -7.40 41.88 11.55
C ILE A 367 -5.96 42.32 11.79
N LYS A 368 -5.19 42.55 10.72
CA LYS A 368 -3.78 42.95 10.80
C LYS A 368 -3.58 44.45 10.72
N LEU A 369 -4.47 45.15 10.02
CA LEU A 369 -4.34 46.59 9.83
C LEU A 369 -5.71 47.24 9.64
N ILE A 370 -5.87 48.44 10.20
CA ILE A 370 -7.00 49.31 9.89
C ILE A 370 -6.55 50.72 9.51
N ALA A 371 -7.30 51.39 8.63
CA ALA A 371 -7.10 52.79 8.27
C ALA A 371 -8.36 53.42 7.67
N SER A 372 -8.49 54.74 7.74
CA SER A 372 -9.48 55.47 6.95
C SER A 372 -8.96 56.81 6.45
N SER A 373 -9.38 57.22 5.25
CA SER A 373 -9.10 58.54 4.68
C SER A 373 -10.21 59.56 4.95
N GLN A 374 -11.40 59.08 5.33
CA GLN A 374 -12.59 59.86 5.67
C GLN A 374 -13.09 59.49 7.06
N MET A 375 -13.98 60.31 7.63
CA MET A 375 -14.59 59.99 8.92
C MET A 375 -15.46 58.76 8.80
N ARG A 376 -15.19 57.76 9.64
CA ARG A 376 -15.88 56.48 9.66
C ARG A 376 -16.25 56.11 11.07
N LYS A 377 -17.37 55.39 11.22
CA LYS A 377 -17.84 54.92 12.52
C LYS A 377 -17.26 53.53 12.75
N VAL A 378 -16.39 53.42 13.75
CA VAL A 378 -15.74 52.17 14.12
C VAL A 378 -15.96 51.91 15.60
N SER A 379 -16.20 50.65 15.96
CA SER A 379 -16.32 50.17 17.32
C SER A 379 -15.42 48.97 17.55
N LYS A 380 -14.94 48.80 18.79
CA LYS A 380 -14.22 47.60 19.21
C LYS A 380 -14.97 46.29 19.00
N LYS A 381 -16.31 46.38 18.90
CA LYS A 381 -17.22 45.26 18.64
C LYS A 381 -17.45 45.00 17.15
N ASP A 382 -16.95 45.86 16.27
CA ASP A 382 -16.90 45.52 14.84
C ASP A 382 -15.96 44.32 14.70
N PHE A 383 -16.26 43.43 13.76
CA PHE A 383 -15.59 42.15 13.66
C PHE A 383 -15.36 41.74 12.22
N VAL A 384 -14.45 40.80 12.09
CA VAL A 384 -14.33 39.97 10.90
C VAL A 384 -14.81 38.57 11.25
N GLN A 385 -15.61 37.97 10.37
CA GLN A 385 -16.00 36.58 10.49
C GLN A 385 -15.37 35.80 9.35
N ALA A 386 -14.60 34.78 9.69
CA ALA A 386 -14.11 33.80 8.73
C ALA A 386 -15.03 32.57 8.77
N LYS A 387 -15.36 32.01 7.61
CA LYS A 387 -16.07 30.75 7.47
C LYS A 387 -15.29 29.86 6.53
N VAL A 388 -15.03 28.62 6.95
CA VAL A 388 -14.29 27.61 6.18
C VAL A 388 -15.20 26.42 5.95
N TRP A 389 -15.28 25.93 4.71
CA TRP A 389 -16.05 24.73 4.36
C TRP A 389 -15.49 24.03 3.13
N VAL A 390 -15.95 22.80 2.90
CA VAL A 390 -15.71 22.04 1.66
C VAL A 390 -17.00 22.01 0.84
N ASP A 391 -16.89 22.18 -0.48
CA ASP A 391 -18.06 22.25 -1.37
C ASP A 391 -18.85 20.93 -1.45
N ASP A 392 -18.14 19.80 -1.55
CA ASP A 392 -18.72 18.45 -1.61
C ASP A 392 -17.88 17.48 -0.78
N THR A 393 -16.78 17.01 -1.35
CA THR A 393 -15.88 16.00 -0.76
C THR A 393 -14.42 16.35 -1.00
N LEU A 394 -13.55 15.93 -0.09
CA LEU A 394 -12.11 15.86 -0.36
C LEU A 394 -11.79 14.46 -0.88
N GLU A 395 -11.42 14.34 -2.15
CA GLU A 395 -11.02 13.06 -2.75
C GLU A 395 -9.55 12.79 -2.42
N ILE A 396 -9.31 11.89 -1.48
CA ILE A 396 -7.96 11.53 -1.03
C ILE A 396 -7.26 10.68 -2.10
N GLU A 397 -6.05 11.08 -2.49
CA GLU A 397 -5.15 10.31 -3.35
C GLU A 397 -4.34 9.31 -2.52
N GLN A 398 -3.79 9.77 -1.40
CA GLN A 398 -3.04 8.96 -0.46
C GLN A 398 -3.28 9.50 0.94
N ILE A 399 -3.45 8.61 1.90
CA ILE A 399 -3.60 8.93 3.32
C ILE A 399 -2.63 8.07 4.12
N THR A 400 -1.95 8.72 5.05
CA THR A 400 -1.23 8.07 6.14
C THR A 400 -1.93 8.45 7.44
N GLY A 401 -2.47 7.45 8.13
CA GLY A 401 -3.31 7.68 9.29
C GLY A 401 -4.04 6.42 9.75
N ASN A 402 -5.06 6.59 10.58
CA ASN A 402 -5.99 5.53 10.94
C ASN A 402 -7.32 5.75 10.20
N PHE A 403 -7.84 4.69 9.58
CA PHE A 403 -9.06 4.71 8.77
C PHE A 403 -10.02 3.61 9.23
N PRO A 404 -11.33 3.73 8.97
CA PRO A 404 -12.32 2.83 9.54
C PRO A 404 -12.12 1.40 9.06
N THR A 405 -12.59 0.44 9.84
CA THR A 405 -12.56 -0.97 9.49
C THR A 405 -13.27 -1.21 8.15
N GLN A 406 -12.61 -1.90 7.22
CA GLN A 406 -13.16 -2.23 5.91
C GLN A 406 -13.44 -3.74 5.82
N TYR A 407 -14.55 -4.10 5.17
CA TYR A 407 -15.04 -5.48 5.08
C TYR A 407 -15.07 -5.96 3.63
N PHE A 408 -14.47 -7.12 3.38
CA PHE A 408 -14.37 -7.70 2.04
C PHE A 408 -14.87 -9.13 2.02
N ASP A 409 -15.84 -9.42 1.16
CA ASP A 409 -16.23 -10.79 0.87
C ASP A 409 -15.18 -11.44 -0.04
N VAL A 410 -14.66 -12.57 0.41
CA VAL A 410 -13.80 -13.45 -0.36
C VAL A 410 -14.68 -14.49 -1.05
N ASN A 411 -14.61 -14.54 -2.37
CA ASN A 411 -15.23 -15.60 -3.16
C ASN A 411 -14.44 -15.81 -4.44
N TYR A 412 -13.23 -16.34 -4.27
CA TYR A 412 -12.31 -16.54 -5.38
C TYR A 412 -12.34 -17.98 -5.88
N ARG A 413 -12.06 -18.14 -7.18
CA ARG A 413 -11.96 -19.43 -7.84
C ARG A 413 -10.65 -19.50 -8.60
N SER A 414 -9.93 -20.59 -8.43
CA SER A 414 -8.85 -20.98 -9.32
C SER A 414 -9.18 -22.29 -10.03
N LYS A 415 -8.78 -22.38 -11.30
CA LYS A 415 -8.67 -23.67 -11.99
C LYS A 415 -7.32 -24.27 -11.64
N SER A 416 -7.32 -25.50 -11.15
CA SER A 416 -6.10 -26.22 -10.85
C SER A 416 -5.75 -27.12 -12.03
N ASP A 417 -4.76 -26.71 -12.81
CA ASP A 417 -4.20 -27.52 -13.89
C ASP A 417 -3.13 -28.46 -13.31
N PHE A 418 -3.55 -29.39 -12.45
CA PHE A 418 -2.69 -30.52 -12.04
C PHE A 418 -2.69 -31.55 -13.18
N GLU A 419 -1.88 -31.31 -14.22
CA GLU A 419 -1.63 -32.29 -15.28
C GLU A 419 -0.39 -33.12 -14.95
N ILE A 420 -0.58 -34.43 -14.79
CA ILE A 420 0.54 -35.39 -14.76
C ILE A 420 0.75 -35.88 -16.19
N LYS A 421 2.02 -35.88 -16.64
CA LYS A 421 2.40 -36.34 -17.99
C LYS A 421 1.79 -37.73 -18.24
N ASN A 422 1.27 -37.94 -19.46
CA ASN A 422 0.54 -39.15 -19.88
C ASN A 422 1.29 -40.48 -19.68
N ASP A 423 2.60 -40.44 -19.46
CA ASP A 423 3.47 -41.61 -19.30
C ASP A 423 3.49 -42.18 -17.87
N VAL A 424 2.84 -41.50 -16.91
CA VAL A 424 2.69 -41.96 -15.53
C VAL A 424 1.20 -42.18 -15.22
N LYS A 425 0.84 -43.42 -14.93
CA LYS A 425 -0.48 -43.78 -14.39
C LYS A 425 -0.30 -44.28 -12.98
N VAL A 426 -1.10 -43.79 -12.04
CA VAL A 426 -1.14 -44.29 -10.66
C VAL A 426 -2.61 -44.48 -10.26
N ASP A 427 -2.91 -45.53 -9.50
CA ASP A 427 -4.28 -45.85 -9.08
C ASP A 427 -4.72 -44.96 -7.91
N SER A 428 -3.83 -44.70 -6.96
CA SER A 428 -4.05 -43.71 -5.90
C SER A 428 -2.76 -43.10 -5.39
N VAL A 429 -2.85 -41.91 -4.82
CA VAL A 429 -1.73 -41.20 -4.18
C VAL A 429 -2.14 -40.76 -2.78
N LYS A 430 -1.23 -40.85 -1.81
CA LYS A 430 -1.33 -40.15 -0.52
C LYS A 430 -0.19 -39.15 -0.44
N LEU A 431 -0.44 -37.94 0.04
CA LEU A 431 0.59 -36.91 0.19
C LEU A 431 0.78 -36.60 1.68
N LYS A 432 2.03 -36.44 2.10
CA LYS A 432 2.35 -36.03 3.47
C LYS A 432 2.98 -34.65 3.46
N GLY A 433 2.45 -33.74 4.28
CA GLY A 433 3.04 -32.42 4.49
C GLY A 433 2.75 -31.40 3.39
N LEU A 434 1.64 -31.55 2.64
CA LEU A 434 1.15 -30.52 1.72
C LEU A 434 0.95 -29.22 2.49
N LYS A 435 1.48 -28.12 1.95
CA LYS A 435 1.31 -26.79 2.49
C LYS A 435 0.41 -25.95 1.61
N MET A 436 -0.52 -25.22 2.23
CA MET A 436 -1.39 -24.30 1.52
C MET A 436 -1.53 -23.00 2.30
N LYS A 437 -1.29 -21.88 1.62
CA LYS A 437 -1.35 -20.55 2.21
C LYS A 437 -2.16 -19.61 1.34
N LEU A 438 -2.99 -18.79 1.95
CA LEU A 438 -3.64 -17.66 1.30
C LEU A 438 -2.85 -16.40 1.60
N ARG A 439 -2.10 -15.87 0.64
CA ARG A 439 -1.48 -14.56 0.76
C ARG A 439 -2.48 -13.48 0.35
N VAL A 440 -2.53 -12.40 1.11
CA VAL A 440 -3.46 -11.27 0.89
C VAL A 440 -2.74 -9.91 0.93
N PRO A 441 -1.61 -9.72 0.21
CA PRO A 441 -0.88 -8.46 0.21
C PRO A 441 -1.76 -7.27 -0.20
N ILE A 442 -1.54 -6.14 0.47
CA ILE A 442 -2.18 -4.85 0.17
C ILE A 442 -1.23 -4.02 -0.69
N SER A 443 -1.70 -3.52 -1.85
CA SER A 443 -0.90 -2.67 -2.72
C SER A 443 -0.73 -1.25 -2.13
N GLY A 444 0.41 -0.62 -2.40
CA GLY A 444 0.64 0.80 -2.13
C GLY A 444 1.04 1.18 -0.70
N GLY A 445 1.10 0.22 0.24
CA GLY A 445 1.55 0.48 1.62
C GLY A 445 3.01 0.08 1.84
N ASN A 446 3.90 1.03 2.11
CA ASN A 446 5.25 0.72 2.56
C ASN A 446 5.29 0.45 4.08
N THR A 447 6.19 -0.47 4.44
CA THR A 447 6.68 -0.91 5.77
C THR A 447 5.71 -1.47 6.81
N SER A 448 4.41 -1.17 6.82
CA SER A 448 3.47 -1.77 7.78
C SER A 448 2.02 -1.76 7.28
N PRO A 449 1.56 -2.80 6.57
CA PRO A 449 0.15 -2.91 6.20
C PRO A 449 -0.74 -3.08 7.45
N PRO A 450 -2.01 -2.64 7.38
CA PRO A 450 -2.96 -2.81 8.48
C PRO A 450 -3.15 -4.28 8.86
N PRO A 451 -3.53 -4.58 10.12
CA PRO A 451 -3.93 -5.91 10.55
C PRO A 451 -5.08 -6.42 9.68
N ILE A 452 -5.02 -7.69 9.27
CA ILE A 452 -6.11 -8.37 8.56
C ILE A 452 -6.66 -9.46 9.46
N LYS A 453 -7.93 -9.33 9.85
CA LYS A 453 -8.70 -10.43 10.46
C LYS A 453 -9.46 -11.16 9.36
N TYR A 454 -9.54 -12.47 9.47
CA TYR A 454 -10.37 -13.29 8.59
C TYR A 454 -11.49 -13.94 9.40
N GLN A 455 -12.63 -14.13 8.75
CA GLN A 455 -13.82 -14.69 9.35
C GLN A 455 -14.51 -15.65 8.38
N ASP A 456 -15.00 -16.78 8.90
CA ASP A 456 -15.75 -17.79 8.17
C ASP A 456 -15.06 -18.25 6.87
N ILE A 457 -13.73 -18.33 6.87
CA ILE A 457 -12.99 -18.76 5.69
C ILE A 457 -13.22 -20.26 5.47
N VAL A 458 -13.66 -20.64 4.27
CA VAL A 458 -13.87 -22.01 3.81
C VAL A 458 -13.05 -22.24 2.55
N LEU A 459 -12.23 -23.29 2.57
CA LEU A 459 -11.56 -23.80 1.38
C LEU A 459 -12.43 -24.92 0.79
N LEU A 460 -12.70 -24.82 -0.51
CA LEU A 460 -13.52 -25.76 -1.26
C LEU A 460 -12.71 -26.35 -2.41
N ALA A 461 -12.88 -27.64 -2.65
CA ALA A 461 -12.31 -28.33 -3.80
C ALA A 461 -13.42 -29.00 -4.59
N LYS A 462 -13.55 -28.63 -5.87
CA LYS A 462 -14.56 -29.19 -6.76
C LYS A 462 -13.92 -30.12 -7.77
N ASN A 463 -14.57 -31.25 -7.98
CA ASN A 463 -14.29 -32.17 -9.05
C ASN A 463 -15.52 -32.26 -9.96
N THR A 464 -15.45 -31.66 -11.15
CA THR A 464 -16.58 -31.64 -12.07
C THR A 464 -16.84 -33.01 -12.68
N LYS A 465 -15.80 -33.81 -12.93
CA LYS A 465 -15.91 -35.17 -13.49
C LYS A 465 -16.69 -36.10 -12.57
N LEU A 466 -16.48 -35.99 -11.26
CA LEU A 466 -17.15 -36.81 -10.24
C LEU A 466 -18.36 -36.13 -9.60
N SER A 467 -18.70 -34.91 -9.99
CA SER A 467 -19.74 -34.08 -9.35
C SER A 467 -19.58 -33.98 -7.83
N LYS A 468 -18.33 -33.94 -7.34
CA LYS A 468 -17.99 -33.92 -5.92
C LYS A 468 -17.51 -32.53 -5.48
N LEU A 469 -17.92 -32.12 -4.29
CA LEU A 469 -17.43 -30.92 -3.62
C LEU A 469 -16.97 -31.31 -2.22
N ASP A 470 -15.69 -31.12 -1.94
CA ASP A 470 -15.11 -31.27 -0.60
C ASP A 470 -14.84 -29.89 -0.01
N SER A 471 -14.90 -29.78 1.31
CA SER A 471 -14.67 -28.53 2.03
C SER A 471 -13.86 -28.73 3.31
N VAL A 472 -13.20 -27.66 3.75
CA VAL A 472 -12.65 -27.51 5.10
C VAL A 472 -12.88 -26.08 5.59
N MET A 473 -13.38 -25.97 6.83
CA MET A 473 -13.55 -24.68 7.52
C MET A 473 -12.22 -24.28 8.14
N ILE A 474 -11.70 -23.12 7.75
CA ILE A 474 -10.50 -22.51 8.33
C ILE A 474 -10.86 -21.78 9.64
N GLY A 475 -12.05 -21.18 9.70
CA GLY A 475 -12.56 -20.46 10.87
C GLY A 475 -12.12 -18.99 10.90
N ASP A 476 -11.97 -18.46 12.11
CA ASP A 476 -11.71 -17.05 12.38
C ASP A 476 -10.33 -16.84 12.98
N GLY A 477 -9.68 -15.72 12.66
CA GLY A 477 -8.39 -15.38 13.23
C GLY A 477 -7.73 -14.17 12.58
N TYR A 478 -6.45 -13.95 12.90
CA TYR A 478 -5.64 -12.89 12.30
C TYR A 478 -4.64 -13.48 11.31
N ALA A 479 -4.45 -12.78 10.19
CA ALA A 479 -3.40 -13.10 9.25
C ALA A 479 -2.02 -13.01 9.92
N ASN A 480 -1.14 -13.94 9.58
CA ASN A 480 0.26 -13.91 9.99
C ASN A 480 1.03 -12.97 9.05
N TYR A 481 2.14 -12.42 9.50
CA TYR A 481 2.98 -11.53 8.69
C TYR A 481 4.35 -12.17 8.45
N ALA A 482 4.75 -12.30 7.19
CA ALA A 482 6.10 -12.70 6.80
C ALA A 482 6.65 -11.67 5.82
N GLN A 483 7.79 -11.06 6.16
CA GLN A 483 8.42 -10.00 5.35
C GLN A 483 7.47 -8.83 5.02
N GLY A 484 6.52 -8.54 5.92
CA GLY A 484 5.51 -7.49 5.72
C GLY A 484 4.29 -7.92 4.90
N GLU A 485 4.24 -9.14 4.36
CA GLU A 485 3.07 -9.65 3.64
C GLU A 485 2.13 -10.45 4.57
N PRO A 486 0.83 -10.10 4.63
CA PRO A 486 -0.16 -10.88 5.39
C PRO A 486 -0.52 -12.19 4.67
N TYR A 487 -0.60 -13.28 5.43
CA TYR A 487 -0.99 -14.61 4.95
C TYR A 487 -1.77 -15.44 5.98
N ILE A 488 -2.63 -16.33 5.49
CA ILE A 488 -3.38 -17.31 6.28
C ILE A 488 -2.82 -18.69 5.96
N ASP A 489 -2.38 -19.42 6.99
CA ASP A 489 -1.80 -20.76 6.85
C ASP A 489 -2.87 -21.83 7.10
N PHE A 490 -3.36 -22.46 6.04
CA PHE A 490 -4.42 -23.47 6.14
C PHE A 490 -3.92 -24.78 6.76
N THR A 491 -2.61 -25.01 6.77
CA THR A 491 -2.03 -26.29 7.23
C THR A 491 -2.19 -26.54 8.73
N LYS A 492 -2.42 -25.46 9.50
CA LYS A 492 -2.57 -25.51 10.95
C LYS A 492 -4.00 -25.78 11.40
N VAL A 493 -4.94 -25.88 10.45
CA VAL A 493 -6.37 -26.04 10.72
C VAL A 493 -6.70 -27.51 10.98
N ALA A 494 -7.52 -27.77 12.00
CA ALA A 494 -8.05 -29.10 12.28
C ALA A 494 -8.84 -29.65 11.08
N GLY A 495 -8.52 -30.88 10.65
CA GLY A 495 -9.18 -31.53 9.50
C GLY A 495 -8.64 -31.10 8.12
N PHE A 496 -7.60 -30.26 8.05
CA PHE A 496 -6.93 -29.94 6.78
C PHE A 496 -6.31 -31.19 6.13
N GLU A 497 -5.66 -32.05 6.92
CA GLU A 497 -5.08 -33.31 6.42
C GLU A 497 -6.17 -34.24 5.87
N ASP A 498 -7.30 -34.37 6.56
CA ASP A 498 -8.44 -35.16 6.06
C ASP A 498 -9.01 -34.59 4.77
N PHE A 499 -9.07 -33.26 4.65
CA PHE A 499 -9.49 -32.59 3.42
C PHE A 499 -8.53 -32.90 2.26
N VAL A 500 -7.22 -32.78 2.49
CA VAL A 500 -6.18 -33.14 1.51
C VAL A 500 -6.31 -34.60 1.08
N ASN A 501 -6.50 -35.52 2.03
CA ASN A 501 -6.72 -36.94 1.72
C ASN A 501 -8.00 -37.18 0.91
N ARG A 502 -9.10 -36.48 1.18
CA ARG A 502 -10.36 -36.60 0.41
C ARG A 502 -10.23 -36.12 -1.04
N ILE A 503 -9.48 -35.04 -1.27
CA ILE A 503 -9.31 -34.49 -2.63
C ILE A 503 -8.35 -35.34 -3.47
N ILE A 504 -7.30 -35.90 -2.87
CA ILE A 504 -6.31 -36.73 -3.57
C ILE A 504 -6.81 -38.17 -3.77
N LYS A 505 -7.66 -38.71 -2.87
CA LYS A 505 -8.21 -40.08 -3.00
C LYS A 505 -8.87 -40.37 -4.35
N ASN A 506 -9.35 -39.34 -5.05
CA ASN A 506 -10.02 -39.48 -6.35
C ASN A 506 -9.06 -39.47 -7.55
N PHE A 507 -7.75 -39.52 -7.30
CA PHE A 507 -6.73 -39.65 -8.36
C PHE A 507 -7.08 -40.78 -9.35
N PRO A 508 -6.89 -40.62 -10.68
CA PRO A 508 -6.34 -39.46 -11.39
C PRO A 508 -7.33 -38.32 -11.62
N ASN A 509 -8.61 -38.51 -11.27
CA ASN A 509 -9.61 -37.45 -11.34
C ASN A 509 -9.47 -36.55 -10.11
N LEU A 510 -8.39 -35.76 -10.06
CA LEU A 510 -8.21 -34.74 -9.02
C LEU A 510 -9.29 -33.65 -9.12
N SER A 511 -9.38 -32.85 -8.06
CA SER A 511 -10.19 -31.63 -8.12
C SER A 511 -9.63 -30.71 -9.21
N ASP A 512 -10.53 -30.17 -10.04
CA ASP A 512 -10.19 -29.30 -11.18
C ASP A 512 -10.35 -27.82 -10.84
N SER A 513 -10.91 -27.50 -9.67
CA SER A 513 -11.08 -26.13 -9.20
C SER A 513 -10.95 -26.08 -7.68
N LEU A 514 -10.27 -25.04 -7.20
CA LEU A 514 -10.22 -24.66 -5.80
C LEU A 514 -10.94 -23.33 -5.61
N PHE A 515 -11.67 -23.19 -4.50
CA PHE A 515 -12.35 -21.95 -4.14
C PHE A 515 -12.01 -21.59 -2.71
N VAL A 516 -11.88 -20.29 -2.47
CA VAL A 516 -11.78 -19.73 -1.13
C VAL A 516 -12.96 -18.81 -0.95
N ARG A 517 -13.72 -19.04 0.12
CA ARG A 517 -14.88 -18.22 0.48
C ARG A 517 -14.75 -17.72 1.92
N GLY A 518 -15.32 -16.57 2.24
CA GLY A 518 -15.41 -16.05 3.61
C GLY A 518 -15.26 -14.54 3.62
N LYS A 519 -14.70 -13.96 4.69
CA LYS A 519 -14.53 -12.52 4.85
C LYS A 519 -13.12 -12.15 5.29
N LEU A 520 -12.61 -11.04 4.73
CA LEU A 520 -11.43 -10.35 5.22
C LEU A 520 -11.87 -9.00 5.79
N ILE A 521 -11.31 -8.67 6.94
CA ILE A 521 -11.58 -7.44 7.68
C ILE A 521 -10.25 -6.72 7.81
N VAL A 522 -10.10 -5.59 7.12
CA VAL A 522 -8.89 -4.77 7.15
C VAL A 522 -9.03 -3.72 8.25
N ASN A 523 -7.98 -3.56 9.05
CA ASN A 523 -7.97 -2.73 10.25
C ASN A 523 -9.11 -3.06 11.24
N PRO A 524 -9.23 -4.32 11.69
CA PRO A 524 -10.35 -4.81 12.49
C PRO A 524 -10.47 -4.17 13.88
N ASP A 525 -9.36 -3.75 14.47
CA ASP A 525 -9.32 -3.27 15.86
C ASP A 525 -9.41 -1.75 15.98
N PHE A 526 -9.36 -1.04 14.84
CA PHE A 526 -9.44 0.42 14.72
C PHE A 526 -8.79 1.17 15.90
N ASP A 527 -7.46 1.09 15.99
CA ASP A 527 -6.69 1.75 17.05
C ASP A 527 -6.11 3.08 16.55
N PRO A 528 -6.56 4.25 17.08
CA PRO A 528 -6.11 5.57 16.63
C PRO A 528 -4.62 5.84 16.86
N SER A 529 -3.94 5.06 17.70
CA SER A 529 -2.49 5.16 17.88
C SER A 529 -1.69 4.59 16.70
N ASN A 530 -2.30 3.67 15.95
CA ASN A 530 -1.68 3.07 14.78
C ASN A 530 -1.85 3.96 13.54
N SER A 531 -0.91 3.85 12.61
CA SER A 531 -0.93 4.60 11.37
C SER A 531 -0.52 3.69 10.22
N TYR A 532 -1.34 3.70 9.19
CA TYR A 532 -1.15 2.92 7.98
C TYR A 532 -1.23 3.86 6.78
N THR A 533 -0.51 3.52 5.72
CA THR A 533 -0.56 4.26 4.45
C THR A 533 -1.36 3.46 3.43
N ILE A 534 -2.40 4.08 2.90
CA ILE A 534 -3.19 3.56 1.78
C ILE A 534 -3.34 4.63 0.70
N SER A 535 -3.41 4.20 -0.55
CA SER A 535 -3.65 5.05 -1.71
C SER A 535 -5.03 4.78 -2.28
N TYR A 536 -5.54 5.71 -3.09
CA TYR A 536 -6.82 5.59 -3.78
C TYR A 536 -6.90 4.31 -4.65
N ASP A 537 -5.77 3.89 -5.22
CA ASP A 537 -5.65 2.69 -6.05
C ASP A 537 -5.17 1.45 -5.27
N SER A 538 -5.16 1.52 -3.94
CA SER A 538 -4.82 0.37 -3.10
C SER A 538 -5.87 -0.74 -3.24
N TYR A 539 -5.39 -1.99 -3.28
CA TYR A 539 -6.20 -3.18 -3.41
C TYR A 539 -5.57 -4.34 -2.64
N ILE A 540 -6.40 -5.27 -2.18
CA ILE A 540 -5.98 -6.57 -1.67
C ILE A 540 -5.77 -7.49 -2.87
N ASN A 541 -4.56 -8.00 -3.05
CA ASN A 541 -4.25 -8.96 -4.08
C ASN A 541 -4.17 -10.35 -3.45
N THR A 542 -5.08 -11.25 -3.84
CA THR A 542 -5.18 -12.55 -3.19
C THR A 542 -4.46 -13.62 -4.00
N TYR A 543 -3.63 -14.41 -3.33
CA TYR A 543 -2.94 -15.54 -3.93
C TYR A 543 -3.14 -16.80 -3.10
N LEU A 544 -3.41 -17.93 -3.77
CA LEU A 544 -3.38 -19.24 -3.14
C LEU A 544 -2.07 -19.93 -3.52
N ASP A 545 -1.16 -20.08 -2.57
CA ASP A 545 0.07 -20.84 -2.75
C ASP A 545 -0.13 -22.27 -2.27
N ILE A 546 0.19 -23.23 -3.13
CA ILE A 546 0.21 -24.66 -2.81
C ILE A 546 1.64 -25.15 -2.97
N ASP A 547 2.16 -25.77 -1.93
CA ASP A 547 3.49 -26.37 -1.87
C ASP A 547 3.31 -27.86 -1.56
N VAL A 548 3.49 -28.69 -2.60
CA VAL A 548 3.37 -30.14 -2.52
C VAL A 548 4.76 -30.75 -2.41
N PRO A 549 5.16 -31.27 -1.25
CA PRO A 549 6.47 -31.91 -1.10
C PRO A 549 6.51 -33.27 -1.80
N SER A 550 7.71 -33.72 -2.21
CA SER A 550 7.98 -35.05 -2.77
C SER A 550 7.99 -36.16 -1.70
N HIS A 551 7.00 -36.14 -0.81
CA HIS A 551 6.80 -37.12 0.25
C HIS A 551 5.41 -37.74 0.09
N PHE A 552 5.36 -38.91 -0.54
CA PHE A 552 4.11 -39.49 -1.02
C PHE A 552 4.06 -41.02 -0.90
N SER A 553 2.85 -41.56 -1.00
CA SER A 553 2.55 -42.97 -1.20
C SER A 553 1.85 -43.14 -2.54
N ILE A 554 2.17 -44.18 -3.30
CA ILE A 554 1.53 -44.54 -4.56
C ILE A 554 1.03 -45.98 -4.49
N ALA A 555 -0.24 -46.18 -4.82
CA ALA A 555 -0.80 -47.49 -5.14
C ALA A 555 -0.86 -47.67 -6.67
N GLY A 556 -0.35 -48.79 -7.18
CA GLY A 556 -0.56 -49.19 -8.58
C GLY A 556 -0.03 -48.20 -9.62
N GLY A 557 1.22 -47.74 -9.45
CA GLY A 557 1.88 -46.86 -10.41
C GLY A 557 2.55 -47.61 -11.56
N TYR A 558 2.63 -47.01 -12.74
CA TYR A 558 3.43 -47.53 -13.86
C TYR A 558 4.29 -46.43 -14.49
N LEU A 559 5.57 -46.73 -14.66
CA LEU A 559 6.52 -45.96 -15.45
C LEU A 559 6.83 -46.73 -16.74
N ARG A 560 6.51 -46.16 -17.90
CA ARG A 560 6.73 -46.82 -19.19
C ARG A 560 7.89 -46.18 -19.95
N GLU A 561 8.86 -47.01 -20.31
CA GLU A 561 9.98 -46.67 -21.19
C GLU A 561 9.92 -47.51 -22.47
N GLY A 562 10.53 -47.03 -23.54
CA GLY A 562 10.56 -47.76 -24.80
C GLY A 562 11.56 -47.23 -25.82
N LYS A 563 11.84 -48.04 -26.83
CA LYS A 563 12.75 -47.72 -27.94
C LYS A 563 12.38 -48.53 -29.17
N ARG A 564 12.52 -47.94 -30.35
CA ARG A 564 12.52 -48.69 -31.61
C ARG A 564 13.81 -49.49 -31.74
N ILE A 565 13.70 -50.73 -32.18
CA ILE A 565 14.81 -51.65 -32.35
C ILE A 565 14.71 -52.27 -33.74
N ASN A 566 15.83 -52.67 -34.33
CA ASN A 566 15.83 -53.46 -35.54
C ASN A 566 16.98 -54.46 -35.45
N ILE A 567 16.79 -55.48 -34.60
CA ILE A 567 17.84 -56.43 -34.23
C ILE A 567 18.34 -57.16 -35.48
N ASP A 568 17.44 -57.52 -36.40
CA ASP A 568 17.77 -58.25 -37.62
C ASP A 568 18.71 -57.48 -38.56
N LYS A 569 18.53 -56.17 -38.64
CA LYS A 569 19.35 -55.29 -39.48
C LYS A 569 20.65 -54.90 -38.80
N ASP A 570 20.57 -54.57 -37.50
CA ASP A 570 21.70 -54.06 -36.72
C ASP A 570 22.69 -55.17 -36.36
N TYR A 571 22.21 -56.42 -36.27
CA TYR A 571 22.99 -57.62 -35.96
C TYR A 571 22.57 -58.78 -36.87
N PRO A 572 23.03 -58.83 -38.12
CA PRO A 572 22.65 -59.88 -39.08
C PRO A 572 22.91 -61.31 -38.58
N GLU A 573 23.92 -61.48 -37.72
CA GLU A 573 24.28 -62.73 -37.06
C GLU A 573 23.18 -63.25 -36.13
N ALA A 574 22.23 -62.39 -35.73
CA ALA A 574 21.11 -62.75 -34.87
C ALA A 574 20.21 -63.83 -35.49
N LYS A 575 20.09 -63.89 -36.83
CA LYS A 575 19.35 -64.94 -37.55
C LYS A 575 19.86 -66.36 -37.27
N SER A 576 21.13 -66.50 -36.88
CA SER A 576 21.81 -67.77 -36.65
C SER A 576 21.94 -68.12 -35.15
N ILE A 577 21.21 -67.43 -34.28
CA ILE A 577 21.20 -67.69 -32.83
C ILE A 577 20.48 -69.02 -32.55
N LYS A 578 21.16 -69.90 -31.79
CA LYS A 578 20.59 -71.19 -31.35
C LYS A 578 20.12 -71.17 -29.90
N THR A 579 20.83 -70.45 -29.04
CA THR A 579 20.47 -70.29 -27.63
C THR A 579 20.70 -68.84 -27.22
N ALA A 580 19.79 -68.30 -26.41
CA ALA A 580 19.91 -66.94 -25.91
C ALA A 580 19.24 -66.77 -24.55
N ASN A 581 19.78 -65.81 -23.79
CA ASN A 581 19.18 -65.31 -22.57
C ASN A 581 18.91 -63.81 -22.73
N LEU A 582 17.73 -63.35 -22.33
CA LEU A 582 17.45 -61.94 -22.14
C LEU A 582 17.97 -61.52 -20.77
N GLY A 583 19.00 -60.67 -20.75
CA GLY A 583 19.55 -60.05 -19.56
C GLY A 583 18.89 -58.69 -19.33
N LEU A 584 18.39 -58.49 -18.12
CA LEU A 584 17.81 -57.23 -17.65
C LEU A 584 18.57 -56.81 -16.39
N ALA A 585 19.19 -55.63 -16.41
CA ALA A 585 19.84 -55.06 -15.24
C ALA A 585 19.16 -53.73 -14.90
N PHE A 586 18.61 -53.66 -13.69
CA PHE A 586 17.96 -52.48 -13.14
C PHE A 586 18.82 -51.91 -12.03
N GLU A 587 19.17 -50.63 -12.12
CA GLU A 587 19.75 -49.88 -11.01
C GLU A 587 18.67 -48.96 -10.46
N ASN A 588 18.19 -49.27 -9.26
CA ASN A 588 17.10 -48.58 -8.59
C ASN A 588 17.65 -47.68 -7.49
N GLY A 589 17.63 -46.37 -7.74
CA GLY A 589 17.97 -45.30 -6.79
C GLY A 589 16.77 -44.75 -6.03
N ILE A 590 15.56 -45.30 -6.22
CA ILE A 590 14.34 -44.87 -5.53
C ILE A 590 14.03 -45.85 -4.38
N PRO A 591 13.58 -45.40 -3.20
CA PRO A 591 13.24 -46.28 -2.07
C PRO A 591 11.91 -47.03 -2.24
N ILE A 592 11.64 -47.54 -3.45
CA ILE A 592 10.39 -48.22 -3.82
C ILE A 592 10.76 -49.51 -4.54
N GLU A 593 10.17 -50.64 -4.11
CA GLU A 593 10.30 -51.91 -4.82
C GLU A 593 9.53 -51.84 -6.13
N MET A 594 10.12 -52.36 -7.21
CA MET A 594 9.50 -52.36 -8.53
C MET A 594 9.37 -53.75 -9.12
N ILE A 595 8.42 -53.89 -10.04
CA ILE A 595 8.24 -55.08 -10.87
C ILE A 595 8.20 -54.64 -12.32
N ALA A 596 8.90 -55.32 -13.22
CA ALA A 596 8.96 -54.98 -14.63
C ALA A 596 8.09 -55.88 -15.52
N ASP A 597 7.40 -55.28 -16.47
CA ASP A 597 6.80 -55.92 -17.63
C ASP A 597 7.59 -55.52 -18.88
N VAL A 598 8.09 -56.48 -19.64
CA VAL A 598 8.83 -56.25 -20.88
C VAL A 598 8.01 -56.75 -22.06
N CYS A 599 7.66 -55.85 -22.98
CA CYS A 599 6.88 -56.15 -24.17
C CYS A 599 7.69 -55.82 -25.43
N PHE A 600 7.69 -56.74 -26.38
CA PHE A 600 8.16 -56.51 -27.74
C PHE A 600 6.96 -56.34 -28.68
N TYR A 601 7.09 -55.46 -29.67
CA TYR A 601 6.02 -55.14 -30.61
C TYR A 601 6.51 -55.27 -32.05
N ASP A 602 5.60 -55.72 -32.90
CA ASP A 602 5.74 -55.77 -34.35
C ASP A 602 4.84 -54.69 -34.97
N THR A 603 5.43 -53.78 -35.75
CA THR A 603 4.70 -52.65 -36.34
C THR A 603 3.75 -53.06 -37.46
N THR A 604 3.86 -54.27 -38.00
CA THR A 604 2.98 -54.78 -39.06
C THR A 604 1.61 -55.24 -38.54
N THR A 605 1.51 -55.62 -37.26
CA THR A 605 0.28 -56.18 -36.66
C THR A 605 -0.32 -55.34 -35.55
N THR A 606 0.31 -54.22 -35.15
CA THR A 606 -0.06 -53.36 -34.00
C THR A 606 -0.14 -54.09 -32.63
N GLY A 607 0.16 -55.39 -32.58
CA GLY A 607 0.05 -56.23 -31.41
C GLY A 607 1.37 -56.42 -30.66
N VAL A 608 1.28 -56.82 -29.40
CA VAL A 608 2.43 -57.31 -28.62
C VAL A 608 2.87 -58.65 -29.21
N SER A 609 4.09 -58.72 -29.77
CA SER A 609 4.66 -59.95 -30.35
C SER A 609 5.11 -60.93 -29.27
N LEU A 610 5.63 -60.39 -28.16
CA LEU A 610 6.11 -61.17 -27.01
C LEU A 610 6.01 -60.33 -25.71
N LYS A 611 5.55 -60.96 -24.63
CA LYS A 611 5.46 -60.33 -23.31
C LYS A 611 6.12 -61.20 -22.25
N PHE A 612 6.94 -60.57 -21.41
CA PHE A 612 7.40 -61.09 -20.13
C PHE A 612 6.79 -60.23 -19.04
N SER A 613 6.01 -60.83 -18.14
CA SER A 613 5.32 -60.08 -17.07
C SER A 613 5.86 -60.44 -15.70
N GLN A 614 5.68 -59.54 -14.74
CA GLN A 614 6.04 -59.75 -13.34
C GLN A 614 7.52 -60.10 -13.10
N LEU A 615 8.43 -59.42 -13.80
CA LEU A 615 9.86 -59.62 -13.66
C LEU A 615 10.37 -58.83 -12.44
N GLY A 616 10.74 -59.53 -11.37
CA GLY A 616 11.19 -58.91 -10.13
C GLY A 616 11.42 -59.93 -9.01
N PRO A 617 11.67 -59.45 -7.77
CA PRO A 617 11.64 -58.04 -7.36
C PRO A 617 12.84 -57.23 -7.88
N ILE A 618 12.59 -55.98 -8.25
CA ILE A 618 13.65 -54.95 -8.40
C ILE A 618 13.75 -54.25 -7.05
N GLU A 619 14.85 -54.54 -6.36
CA GLU A 619 15.06 -54.14 -4.98
C GLU A 619 15.03 -52.62 -4.81
N PRO A 620 14.40 -52.08 -3.75
CA PRO A 620 14.40 -50.65 -3.45
C PRO A 620 15.82 -50.16 -3.14
N ALA A 621 16.09 -48.87 -3.36
CA ALA A 621 17.32 -48.24 -2.88
C ALA A 621 17.51 -48.44 -1.37
N GLU A 622 18.76 -48.45 -0.92
CA GLU A 622 19.08 -48.44 0.49
C GLU A 622 18.58 -47.14 1.12
N TYR A 623 17.81 -47.24 2.21
CA TYR A 623 17.08 -46.13 2.82
C TYR A 623 17.53 -45.93 4.26
N ASP A 624 17.85 -44.70 4.62
CA ASP A 624 18.19 -44.31 5.99
C ASP A 624 16.96 -43.71 6.67
N THR A 625 16.46 -44.40 7.70
CA THR A 625 15.27 -43.99 8.46
C THR A 625 15.51 -42.77 9.35
N THR A 626 16.76 -42.39 9.62
CA THR A 626 17.11 -41.24 10.47
C THR A 626 16.93 -39.92 9.72
N ILE A 627 17.30 -39.93 8.44
CA ILE A 627 17.27 -38.78 7.54
C ILE A 627 16.16 -38.90 6.48
N ASP A 628 15.36 -39.97 6.55
CA ASP A 628 14.14 -40.17 5.76
C ASP A 628 14.40 -40.11 4.24
N ARG A 629 15.50 -40.73 3.75
CA ARG A 629 15.89 -40.68 2.32
C ARG A 629 16.68 -41.90 1.83
N ALA A 630 16.70 -42.11 0.51
CA ALA A 630 17.62 -43.03 -0.15
C ALA A 630 19.07 -42.56 0.00
N ILE A 631 19.99 -43.50 0.23
CA ILE A 631 21.43 -43.24 0.38
C ILE A 631 22.26 -43.95 -0.69
N LYS A 632 21.77 -45.07 -1.26
CA LYS A 632 22.51 -45.83 -2.27
C LYS A 632 21.58 -46.63 -3.20
N PRO A 633 21.78 -46.56 -4.53
CA PRO A 633 21.04 -47.41 -5.47
C PRO A 633 21.32 -48.90 -5.27
N ARG A 634 20.33 -49.75 -5.55
CA ARG A 634 20.49 -51.21 -5.62
C ARG A 634 20.43 -51.70 -7.06
N ILE A 635 21.21 -52.74 -7.36
CA ILE A 635 21.23 -53.38 -8.68
C ILE A 635 20.52 -54.72 -8.60
N SER A 636 19.50 -54.91 -9.45
CA SER A 636 18.78 -56.16 -9.64
C SER A 636 19.03 -56.70 -11.05
N ASN A 637 19.51 -57.93 -11.15
CA ASN A 637 19.77 -58.59 -12.42
C ASN A 637 18.77 -59.74 -12.62
N ILE A 638 18.05 -59.72 -13.73
CA ILE A 638 17.08 -60.76 -14.11
C ILE A 638 17.54 -61.36 -15.42
N THR A 639 17.65 -62.69 -15.47
CA THR A 639 18.04 -63.42 -16.68
C THR A 639 16.93 -64.39 -17.07
N ILE A 640 16.44 -64.27 -18.29
CA ILE A 640 15.35 -65.10 -18.81
C ILE A 640 15.91 -65.96 -19.94
N ARG A 641 15.81 -67.28 -19.81
CA ARG A 641 16.17 -68.20 -20.89
C ARG A 641 15.13 -68.17 -21.99
N LEU A 642 15.56 -67.95 -23.23
CA LEU A 642 14.67 -67.83 -24.38
C LEU A 642 14.54 -69.16 -25.12
N SER A 643 13.31 -69.53 -25.48
CA SER A 643 13.04 -70.59 -26.45
C SER A 643 13.28 -70.12 -27.88
N ASN A 644 13.47 -71.04 -28.83
CA ASN A 644 13.72 -70.70 -30.24
C ASN A 644 12.61 -69.82 -30.84
N GLU A 645 11.34 -70.05 -30.47
CA GLU A 645 10.21 -69.23 -30.93
C GLU A 645 10.29 -67.80 -30.36
N GLN A 646 10.67 -67.65 -29.09
CA GLN A 646 10.84 -66.33 -28.46
C GLN A 646 12.04 -65.57 -29.05
N ILE A 647 13.14 -66.27 -29.36
CA ILE A 647 14.30 -65.68 -30.04
C ILE A 647 13.88 -65.10 -31.38
N LYS A 648 13.15 -65.86 -32.20
CA LYS A 648 12.64 -65.40 -33.49
C LYS A 648 11.73 -64.17 -33.34
N LYS A 649 10.77 -64.22 -32.42
CA LYS A 649 9.85 -63.10 -32.14
C LYS A 649 10.59 -61.83 -31.70
N ILE A 650 11.64 -61.94 -30.88
CA ILE A 650 12.44 -60.79 -30.44
C ILE A 650 13.23 -60.19 -31.62
N ILE A 651 13.86 -61.03 -32.44
CA ILE A 651 14.64 -60.58 -33.61
C ILE A 651 13.76 -59.84 -34.62
N GLU A 652 12.54 -60.35 -34.84
CA GLU A 652 11.53 -59.79 -35.77
C GLU A 652 10.79 -58.56 -35.20
N SER A 653 11.04 -58.19 -33.94
CA SER A 653 10.34 -57.05 -33.32
C SER A 653 10.95 -55.70 -33.69
N ASP A 654 10.08 -54.70 -33.85
CA ASP A 654 10.43 -53.33 -34.24
C ASP A 654 10.56 -52.37 -33.06
N SER A 655 10.02 -52.74 -31.89
CA SER A 655 10.17 -51.95 -30.67
C SER A 655 10.11 -52.78 -29.40
N ILE A 656 10.73 -52.25 -28.36
CA ILE A 656 10.64 -52.75 -26.99
C ILE A 656 9.99 -51.67 -26.12
N SER A 657 9.14 -52.10 -25.19
CA SER A 657 8.65 -51.26 -24.10
C SER A 657 8.78 -51.99 -22.77
N ILE A 658 9.23 -51.27 -21.76
CA ILE A 658 9.38 -51.74 -20.39
C ILE A 658 8.47 -50.90 -19.51
N SER A 659 7.58 -51.56 -18.78
CA SER A 659 6.71 -50.89 -17.80
C SER A 659 7.15 -51.32 -16.41
N LEU A 660 7.61 -50.36 -15.60
CA LEU A 660 7.97 -50.56 -14.21
C LEU A 660 6.76 -50.24 -13.34
N MET A 661 6.23 -51.24 -12.66
CA MET A 661 5.17 -51.07 -11.69
C MET A 661 5.77 -50.58 -10.37
N LEU A 662 5.27 -49.46 -9.88
CA LEU A 662 5.64 -48.78 -8.64
C LEU A 662 4.53 -48.99 -7.63
N ASN A 663 4.82 -49.57 -6.46
CA ASN A 663 3.83 -49.71 -5.40
C ASN A 663 4.48 -49.50 -4.04
N THR A 664 3.95 -48.56 -3.25
CA THR A 664 4.41 -48.32 -1.87
C THR A 664 3.44 -48.87 -0.84
N ASP A 665 2.19 -49.18 -1.20
CA ASP A 665 1.14 -49.62 -0.25
C ASP A 665 1.39 -51.03 0.33
N ASN A 666 2.38 -51.79 -0.19
CA ASN A 666 2.78 -53.13 0.31
C ASN A 666 4.27 -53.22 0.71
N GLY A 667 4.99 -52.09 0.78
CA GLY A 667 6.43 -52.07 1.04
C GLY A 667 6.77 -52.39 2.51
N THR A 668 7.86 -53.11 2.75
CA THR A 668 8.37 -53.46 4.09
C THR A 668 8.89 -52.27 4.92
N LYS A 669 8.87 -51.04 4.39
CA LYS A 669 9.48 -49.84 5.00
C LYS A 669 8.67 -48.56 4.73
N GLY A 670 7.53 -48.43 5.42
CA GLY A 670 6.79 -47.17 5.59
C GLY A 670 5.76 -46.86 4.50
N ASP A 671 4.59 -46.37 4.92
CA ASP A 671 3.47 -46.00 4.03
C ASP A 671 3.81 -44.82 3.11
N PHE A 672 4.87 -44.05 3.37
CA PHE A 672 5.25 -42.87 2.61
C PHE A 672 6.74 -42.86 2.32
N VAL A 673 7.10 -42.43 1.11
CA VAL A 673 8.48 -42.39 0.63
C VAL A 673 8.82 -40.96 0.23
N ARG A 674 10.02 -40.52 0.64
CA ARG A 674 10.60 -39.24 0.22
C ARG A 674 11.61 -39.48 -0.89
N VAL A 675 11.48 -38.72 -1.98
CA VAL A 675 12.34 -38.82 -3.17
C VAL A 675 13.08 -37.51 -3.43
N LEU A 676 14.33 -37.64 -3.85
CA LEU A 676 15.21 -36.54 -4.24
C LEU A 676 15.19 -36.35 -5.75
N GLU A 677 15.62 -35.17 -6.21
CA GLU A 677 15.74 -34.91 -7.64
C GLU A 677 16.68 -35.88 -8.37
N SER A 678 17.79 -36.22 -7.72
CA SER A 678 18.83 -37.11 -8.25
C SER A 678 18.48 -38.59 -8.18
N ASP A 679 17.44 -38.98 -7.44
CA ASP A 679 17.02 -40.38 -7.38
C ASP A 679 16.67 -40.86 -8.78
N MET A 680 17.07 -42.07 -9.14
CA MET A 680 17.06 -42.48 -10.54
C MET A 680 16.71 -43.94 -10.72
N VAL A 681 16.26 -44.28 -11.93
CA VAL A 681 16.15 -45.66 -12.38
C VAL A 681 16.92 -45.80 -13.69
N LYS A 682 17.86 -46.73 -13.71
CA LYS A 682 18.60 -47.11 -14.92
C LYS A 682 18.20 -48.51 -15.35
N ILE A 683 17.87 -48.65 -16.63
CA ILE A 683 17.42 -49.90 -17.23
C ILE A 683 18.38 -50.27 -18.35
N ASN A 684 19.02 -51.43 -18.23
CA ASN A 684 19.82 -52.03 -19.29
C ASN A 684 19.20 -53.36 -19.70
N VAL A 685 18.96 -53.54 -21.00
CA VAL A 685 18.44 -54.77 -21.59
C VAL A 685 19.40 -55.23 -22.67
N SER A 686 19.82 -56.50 -22.59
CA SER A 686 20.65 -57.13 -23.60
C SER A 686 20.22 -58.57 -23.88
N ILE A 687 20.53 -59.07 -25.07
CA ILE A 687 20.46 -60.50 -25.39
C ILE A 687 21.88 -61.05 -25.32
N ASN A 688 22.09 -62.04 -24.46
CA ASN A 688 23.32 -62.81 -24.42
C ASN A 688 23.06 -64.14 -25.14
N ALA A 689 23.54 -64.25 -26.36
CA ALA A 689 23.29 -65.36 -27.27
C ALA A 689 24.56 -66.14 -27.61
N ARG A 690 24.36 -67.36 -28.12
CA ARG A 690 25.35 -68.09 -28.88
C ARG A 690 24.81 -68.34 -30.29
N TYR A 691 25.60 -67.96 -31.29
CA TYR A 691 25.26 -68.13 -32.70
C TYR A 691 26.30 -69.02 -33.38
N ILE A 692 25.87 -69.70 -34.44
CA ILE A 692 26.73 -70.59 -35.21
C ILE A 692 27.33 -69.80 -36.37
N VAL A 693 28.66 -69.85 -36.49
CA VAL A 693 29.36 -69.43 -37.70
C VAL A 693 29.75 -70.66 -38.50
N ASN A 694 29.23 -70.76 -39.72
CA ASN A 694 29.73 -71.71 -40.71
C ASN A 694 30.93 -71.06 -41.40
N ARG A 695 32.11 -71.69 -41.31
CA ARG A 695 33.29 -71.25 -42.09
C ARG A 695 32.98 -71.52 -43.56
N GLN A 696 32.86 -70.47 -44.37
CA GLN A 696 32.86 -70.61 -45.84
C GLN A 696 34.21 -71.11 -46.32
#